data_AF-A0A2V8X6Z4-F1
#
_entry.id   AF-A0A2V8X6Z4-F1
#
_cell.length_a   1.000
_cell.length_b   1.000
_cell.length_c   1.000
_cell.angle_alpha   90.00
_cell.angle_beta   90.00
_cell.angle_gamma   90.00
#
_symmetry.space_group_name_H-M   'P 1'
#
loop_
_entity.id
_entity.type
_entity.pdbx_description
1 polymer ?
#
loop_
_entity_poly.entity_id
_entity_poly.type
_entity_poly.pdbx_seq_one_letter_code
_entity_poly.pdbx_strand_id
1 'polypeptide(L)'
;VAGLTTNISPNLTNDFRYNYLRNFWEWTTLSAVPQLPGLGGAMEIGGEGSSPGIVGCNALIPYCVRTQDTRQRYWNGHDHVFRDDLSLIHGNHLFQFGGQYQRNWDAHKRNDNGLGIMAANVYQIGASSSTSSAVSGLNISGFVPAGFSSANNWRNLYAQVLGIVTQPQTLYSRSSPDMNLEPFGTPVIAHSITSSYNVYFSDTWHMRSDFTLTYGLGYQLEMPPYEVDGKQVLVVDQAGNPIRTEDYLAARKRAALAGQVYNPTLGFATIKNVGEGRKYPYDPFYGGFSPRISAAWNPRFSSGILGSLFGQNKTVLRGGWGLTYGRMNGVINILTPLLAPGLLQAVSCQGAVNAANAQNGNQCLGTGGATPVTAFRIGTGAGLDGMTAPLPPAAQTIPQPFLPGTVGCSGAGCVNGNYFPQSGDALALDPSYRPPRVQAFDFTIQRELTNKVSLEVGYIGRLISHELVDLDVNAVPYMTALSGQSFAQAYAALYTAMCGLDAGCAGNAYTGGALPFFEQALGGPTSAYCSGFSSCAAAVASKQAGNIKQGSVYSMWTALARDTSWTLGRTLPDSVVPGSTACPTGAPVCSQLTSLAMSLSNGYGNYHAAFSTVRLRNWHGLDGQANFTWGRALGTGATTQSTSGYTVVDPWNLRAMYGPQFFDIKFLFNTGLVYHVPVFKSQQGMLGRVLGGWSLAPLFTAQSGFPQQVDVNGDCQSFGEGRCSNTTNENAVLIGSIPGMSSHHNVTSSGAGSGGNATGLNAYGDPQSVYSHFRRPVLGVDTNLGGGGRIRGFPRWNMDLSINKETKLSERVGVGFYALMTNVFNHFQPADPTTCLDQDSSTCQPSQWGVIKDQAYAPRQMEFGLRVHF
;
A
#
# COMPACT_ATOMS: atom_id res chain seq x y z
N VAL A 1 -3.21 -32.43 -15.15
CA VAL A 1 -4.47 -32.62 -14.39
C VAL A 1 -4.94 -34.05 -14.60
N ALA A 2 -5.31 -34.74 -13.53
CA ALA A 2 -5.94 -36.06 -13.58
C ALA A 2 -7.26 -36.00 -12.81
N GLY A 3 -8.27 -36.78 -13.22
CA GLY A 3 -9.53 -36.81 -12.51
C GLY A 3 -10.33 -38.07 -12.79
N LEU A 4 -11.18 -38.44 -11.84
CA LEU A 4 -12.07 -39.58 -11.92
C LEU A 4 -13.44 -39.14 -11.41
N THR A 5 -14.44 -39.19 -12.27
CA THR A 5 -15.85 -38.99 -11.88
C THR A 5 -16.54 -40.34 -11.95
N THR A 6 -17.21 -40.74 -10.88
CA THR A 6 -17.90 -42.03 -10.82
C THR A 6 -19.26 -41.91 -10.15
N ASN A 7 -20.22 -42.70 -10.61
CA ASN A 7 -21.47 -42.91 -9.89
C ASN A 7 -21.29 -44.15 -9.02
N ILE A 8 -21.14 -43.97 -7.70
CA ILE A 8 -20.99 -45.07 -6.74
C ILE A 8 -22.32 -45.82 -6.58
N SER A 9 -23.44 -45.09 -6.70
CA SER A 9 -24.80 -45.61 -6.75
C SER A 9 -25.66 -44.69 -7.65
N PRO A 10 -26.94 -45.03 -7.95
CA PRO A 10 -27.82 -44.16 -8.71
C PRO A 10 -28.06 -42.77 -8.10
N ASN A 11 -27.73 -42.59 -6.82
CA ASN A 11 -27.95 -41.36 -6.08
C ASN A 11 -26.69 -40.78 -5.42
N LEU A 12 -25.51 -41.39 -5.59
CA LEU A 12 -24.23 -40.92 -5.08
C LEU A 12 -23.20 -40.81 -6.21
N THR A 13 -22.79 -39.58 -6.50
CA THR A 13 -21.72 -39.29 -7.45
C THR A 13 -20.49 -38.81 -6.70
N ASN A 14 -19.32 -39.28 -7.10
CA ASN A 14 -18.01 -38.84 -6.62
C ASN A 14 -17.21 -38.20 -7.74
N ASP A 15 -16.51 -37.11 -7.44
CA ASP A 15 -15.58 -36.42 -8.34
C ASP A 15 -14.23 -36.20 -7.65
N PHE A 16 -13.24 -36.98 -8.05
CA PHE A 16 -11.86 -36.84 -7.60
C PHE A 16 -11.04 -36.08 -8.64
N ARG A 17 -10.20 -35.15 -8.19
CA ARG A 17 -9.31 -34.34 -9.02
C ARG A 17 -7.92 -34.23 -8.39
N TYR A 18 -6.89 -34.44 -9.21
CA TYR A 18 -5.51 -34.10 -8.91
C TYR A 18 -4.99 -33.06 -9.91
N ASN A 19 -4.48 -31.94 -9.40
CA ASN A 19 -3.86 -30.90 -10.19
C ASN A 19 -2.41 -30.70 -9.76
N TYR A 20 -1.54 -30.52 -10.76
CA TYR A 20 -0.17 -30.05 -10.57
C TYR A 20 0.00 -28.76 -11.37
N LEU A 21 0.48 -27.71 -10.72
CA LEU A 21 0.83 -26.45 -11.35
C LEU A 21 2.29 -26.13 -11.01
N ARG A 22 3.10 -25.90 -12.04
CA ARG A 22 4.41 -25.27 -11.88
C ARG A 22 4.27 -23.79 -12.22
N ASN A 23 4.49 -22.91 -11.25
CA ASN A 23 4.51 -21.47 -11.45
C ASN A 23 5.96 -20.99 -11.48
N PHE A 24 6.48 -20.65 -12.66
CA PHE A 24 7.86 -20.18 -12.81
C PHE A 24 7.92 -18.81 -13.48
N TRP A 25 8.59 -17.87 -12.81
CA TRP A 25 9.03 -16.61 -13.41
C TRP A 25 10.40 -16.24 -12.85
N GLU A 26 11.20 -15.55 -13.66
CA GLU A 26 12.52 -15.08 -13.28
C GLU A 26 12.79 -13.70 -13.87
N TRP A 27 13.37 -12.83 -13.05
CA TRP A 27 14.04 -11.60 -13.46
C TRP A 27 15.54 -11.80 -13.24
N THR A 28 16.28 -11.85 -14.33
CA THR A 28 17.74 -11.96 -14.32
C THR A 28 18.33 -10.83 -15.15
N THR A 29 19.37 -10.22 -14.58
CA THR A 29 20.08 -9.05 -15.11
C THR A 29 21.58 -9.30 -14.90
N LEU A 30 22.44 -8.38 -15.36
CA LEU A 30 23.86 -8.39 -14.98
C LEU A 30 24.11 -7.96 -13.51
N SER A 31 23.06 -7.63 -12.73
CA SER A 31 23.17 -6.97 -11.42
C SER A 31 23.89 -5.61 -11.50
N ALA A 32 24.34 -5.05 -10.38
CA ALA A 32 25.13 -3.82 -10.35
C ALA A 32 26.62 -4.08 -10.68
N VAL A 33 26.91 -4.27 -11.96
CA VAL A 33 28.30 -4.34 -12.43
C VAL A 33 28.97 -2.96 -12.42
N PRO A 34 30.26 -2.85 -12.02
CA PRO A 34 31.02 -1.62 -12.17
C PRO A 34 31.09 -1.19 -13.64
N GLN A 35 30.77 0.07 -13.93
CA GLN A 35 30.63 0.57 -15.30
C GLN A 35 31.97 0.85 -16.00
N LEU A 36 33.07 0.91 -15.25
CA LEU A 36 34.42 1.17 -15.75
C LEU A 36 35.41 0.17 -15.15
N PRO A 37 36.45 -0.26 -15.91
CA PRO A 37 37.53 -1.09 -15.38
C PRO A 37 38.20 -0.44 -14.16
N GLY A 38 38.42 -1.23 -13.11
CA GLY A 38 39.10 -0.78 -11.88
C GLY A 38 38.23 -0.05 -10.86
N LEU A 39 36.93 0.19 -11.14
CA LEU A 39 35.98 0.65 -10.12
C LEU A 39 35.72 -0.44 -9.07
N GLY A 40 35.80 -0.06 -7.78
CA GLY A 40 35.51 -0.95 -6.65
C GLY A 40 34.02 -1.27 -6.43
N GLY A 41 33.13 -0.62 -7.18
CA GLY A 41 31.68 -0.76 -7.11
C GLY A 41 30.97 -0.05 -8.27
N ALA A 42 29.69 -0.35 -8.46
CA ALA A 42 28.85 0.28 -9.47
C ALA A 42 28.41 1.68 -9.03
N MET A 43 28.48 2.64 -9.94
CA MET A 43 28.13 4.04 -9.70
C MET A 43 26.62 4.23 -9.87
N GLU A 44 25.94 4.65 -8.81
CA GLU A 44 24.52 4.98 -8.84
C GLU A 44 24.34 6.50 -8.76
N ILE A 45 24.42 7.16 -9.93
CA ILE A 45 24.25 8.60 -10.06
C ILE A 45 22.76 8.93 -9.93
N GLY A 46 22.42 9.81 -8.98
CA GLY A 46 21.03 10.18 -8.69
C GLY A 46 20.31 9.29 -7.67
N GLY A 47 20.92 8.18 -7.26
CA GLY A 47 20.36 7.23 -6.29
C GLY A 47 19.13 6.46 -6.79
N GLU A 48 18.41 5.86 -5.85
CA GLU A 48 17.30 4.91 -6.11
C GLU A 48 15.99 5.58 -6.59
N GLY A 49 15.91 6.92 -6.60
CA GLY A 49 14.70 7.67 -6.91
C GLY A 49 14.34 7.73 -8.40
N SER A 50 13.04 7.78 -8.70
CA SER A 50 12.47 8.01 -10.05
C SER A 50 11.77 9.37 -10.21
N SER A 51 11.81 10.25 -9.21
CA SER A 51 11.04 11.49 -9.22
C SER A 51 11.46 12.43 -10.38
N PRO A 52 10.49 13.10 -11.05
CA PRO A 52 10.80 14.13 -12.04
C PRO A 52 11.72 15.20 -11.44
N GLY A 53 12.88 15.42 -12.04
CA GLY A 53 13.90 16.39 -11.56
C GLY A 53 15.12 15.77 -10.89
N ILE A 54 15.09 14.47 -10.55
CA ILE A 54 16.28 13.70 -10.17
C ILE A 54 16.81 13.00 -11.41
N VAL A 55 18.09 13.23 -11.72
CA VAL A 55 18.79 12.59 -12.83
C VAL A 55 19.11 11.14 -12.45
N GLY A 56 18.10 10.27 -12.42
CA GLY A 56 18.26 8.82 -12.17
C GLY A 56 18.81 8.10 -13.40
N CYS A 57 18.12 7.08 -13.91
CA CYS A 57 18.52 6.40 -15.18
C CYS A 57 18.64 7.35 -16.39
N ASN A 58 18.12 8.57 -16.30
CA ASN A 58 18.19 9.59 -17.34
C ASN A 58 19.49 10.42 -17.31
N ALA A 59 20.46 10.08 -16.46
CA ALA A 59 21.75 10.77 -16.32
C ALA A 59 22.75 10.56 -17.45
N LEU A 60 22.31 10.03 -18.61
CA LEU A 60 23.17 9.63 -19.72
C LEU A 60 24.30 8.68 -19.26
N ILE A 61 24.04 7.87 -18.23
CA ILE A 61 24.97 6.87 -17.71
C ILE A 61 24.88 5.58 -18.55
N PRO A 62 25.98 4.85 -18.76
CA PRO A 62 25.97 3.64 -19.61
C PRO A 62 25.05 2.53 -19.10
N TYR A 63 24.80 2.48 -17.79
CA TYR A 63 24.03 1.42 -17.13
C TYR A 63 23.31 1.97 -15.91
N CYS A 64 21.99 1.76 -15.82
CA CYS A 64 21.22 2.15 -14.65
C CYS A 64 21.33 1.11 -13.53
N VAL A 65 21.80 1.55 -12.36
CA VAL A 65 22.19 0.67 -11.25
C VAL A 65 21.09 0.46 -10.21
N ARG A 66 19.99 1.21 -10.28
CA ARG A 66 18.92 1.17 -9.27
C ARG A 66 18.43 -0.26 -9.02
N THR A 67 18.02 -0.52 -7.79
CA THR A 67 17.51 -1.82 -7.34
C THR A 67 16.34 -2.31 -8.19
N GLN A 68 15.47 -1.42 -8.68
CA GLN A 68 14.35 -1.83 -9.54
C GLN A 68 14.80 -2.37 -10.90
N ASP A 69 15.95 -1.93 -11.40
CA ASP A 69 16.50 -2.25 -12.72
C ASP A 69 17.53 -3.39 -12.68
N THR A 70 18.25 -3.57 -11.58
CA THR A 70 19.37 -4.52 -11.47
C THR A 70 19.10 -5.71 -10.56
N ARG A 71 18.07 -5.69 -9.70
CA ARG A 71 17.76 -6.84 -8.82
C ARG A 71 17.49 -8.11 -9.61
N GLN A 72 17.79 -9.24 -8.98
CA GLN A 72 17.52 -10.56 -9.51
C GLN A 72 16.56 -11.30 -8.60
N ARG A 73 15.50 -11.88 -9.18
CA ARG A 73 14.48 -12.64 -8.45
C ARG A 73 14.01 -13.81 -9.28
N TYR A 74 13.63 -14.91 -8.63
CA TYR A 74 12.80 -15.90 -9.28
C TYR A 74 11.74 -16.41 -8.31
N TRP A 75 10.68 -16.97 -8.88
CA TRP A 75 9.73 -17.82 -8.20
C TRP A 75 9.67 -19.14 -8.94
N ASN A 76 9.87 -20.24 -8.24
CA ASN A 76 9.66 -21.59 -8.78
C ASN A 76 8.75 -22.35 -7.82
N GLY A 77 7.45 -22.22 -8.06
CA GLY A 77 6.38 -22.86 -7.29
C GLY A 77 5.95 -24.18 -7.91
N HIS A 78 5.70 -25.16 -7.05
CA HIS A 78 5.23 -26.50 -7.39
C HIS A 78 4.02 -26.82 -6.49
N ASP A 79 2.83 -26.65 -7.06
CA ASP A 79 1.57 -26.78 -6.34
C ASP A 79 0.92 -28.11 -6.66
N HIS A 80 0.67 -28.91 -5.64
CA HIS A 80 -0.07 -30.17 -5.74
C HIS A 80 -1.42 -30.00 -5.04
N VAL A 81 -2.51 -30.22 -5.77
CA VAL A 81 -3.88 -30.12 -5.25
C VAL A 81 -4.58 -31.46 -5.44
N PHE A 82 -5.07 -32.03 -4.33
CA PHE A 82 -5.92 -33.20 -4.29
C PHE A 82 -7.29 -32.75 -3.80
N ARG A 83 -8.34 -33.07 -4.55
CA ARG A 83 -9.72 -32.71 -4.21
C ARG A 83 -10.62 -33.91 -4.44
N ASP A 84 -11.52 -34.14 -3.51
CA ASP A 84 -12.50 -35.23 -3.57
C ASP A 84 -13.85 -34.71 -3.10
N ASP A 85 -14.86 -34.77 -3.97
CA ASP A 85 -16.21 -34.32 -3.69
C ASP A 85 -17.24 -35.43 -3.90
N LEU A 86 -18.25 -35.47 -3.04
CA LEU A 86 -19.38 -36.39 -3.14
C LEU A 86 -20.68 -35.59 -3.15
N SER A 87 -21.61 -36.00 -4.01
CA SER A 87 -22.98 -35.49 -4.08
C SER A 87 -23.96 -36.63 -3.92
N LEU A 88 -24.76 -36.58 -2.84
CA LEU A 88 -25.76 -37.58 -2.48
C LEU A 88 -27.16 -36.97 -2.56
N ILE A 89 -28.02 -37.56 -3.38
CA ILE A 89 -29.45 -37.24 -3.39
C ILE A 89 -30.17 -38.25 -2.49
N HIS A 90 -30.86 -37.76 -1.46
CA HIS A 90 -31.64 -38.61 -0.56
C HIS A 90 -32.96 -37.92 -0.17
N GLY A 91 -34.07 -38.45 -0.68
CA GLY A 91 -35.38 -37.81 -0.53
C GLY A 91 -35.38 -36.39 -1.11
N ASN A 92 -35.73 -35.41 -0.28
CA ASN A 92 -35.77 -33.99 -0.66
C ASN A 92 -34.44 -33.24 -0.37
N HIS A 93 -33.36 -33.97 -0.12
CA HIS A 93 -32.04 -33.43 0.21
C HIS A 93 -31.04 -33.68 -0.91
N LEU A 94 -30.22 -32.66 -1.17
CA LEU A 94 -28.95 -32.79 -1.89
C LEU A 94 -27.83 -32.51 -0.89
N PHE A 95 -27.22 -33.58 -0.40
CA PHE A 95 -26.03 -33.50 0.45
C PHE A 95 -24.79 -33.41 -0.44
N GLN A 96 -23.92 -32.46 -0.13
CA GLN A 96 -22.62 -32.29 -0.77
C GLN A 96 -21.55 -32.21 0.31
N PHE A 97 -20.53 -33.04 0.18
CA PHE A 97 -19.43 -33.07 1.14
C PHE A 97 -18.15 -33.50 0.44
N GLY A 98 -17.03 -33.04 0.96
CA GLY A 98 -15.76 -33.27 0.32
C GLY A 98 -14.62 -32.55 1.00
N GLY A 99 -13.44 -32.70 0.41
CA GLY A 99 -12.25 -32.06 0.91
C GLY A 99 -11.22 -31.77 -0.17
N GLN A 100 -10.34 -30.84 0.14
CA GLN A 100 -9.19 -30.48 -0.65
C GLN A 100 -7.96 -30.40 0.25
N TYR A 101 -6.89 -31.09 -0.15
CA TYR A 101 -5.54 -30.88 0.35
C TYR A 101 -4.71 -30.22 -0.75
N GLN A 102 -4.04 -29.12 -0.41
CA GLN A 102 -3.11 -28.46 -1.30
C GLN A 102 -1.76 -28.30 -0.60
N ARG A 103 -0.69 -28.64 -1.31
CA ARG A 103 0.70 -28.46 -0.87
C ARG A 103 1.44 -27.66 -1.93
N ASN A 104 1.83 -26.46 -1.55
CA ASN A 104 2.69 -25.59 -2.35
C ASN A 104 4.12 -25.73 -1.84
N TRP A 105 5.05 -25.97 -2.76
CA TRP A 105 6.47 -25.85 -2.50
C TRP A 105 6.99 -24.72 -3.37
N ASP A 106 7.61 -23.72 -2.75
CA ASP A 106 8.07 -22.52 -3.44
C ASP A 106 9.55 -22.30 -3.15
N ALA A 107 10.35 -22.18 -4.21
CA ALA A 107 11.70 -21.65 -4.13
C ALA A 107 11.72 -20.18 -4.57
N HIS A 108 12.30 -19.32 -3.74
CA HIS A 108 12.41 -17.89 -4.01
C HIS A 108 13.84 -17.38 -3.80
N LYS A 109 14.35 -16.59 -4.75
CA LYS A 109 15.69 -15.99 -4.73
C LYS A 109 15.61 -14.48 -4.51
N ARG A 110 16.48 -13.95 -3.66
CA ARG A 110 16.77 -12.52 -3.55
C ARG A 110 18.26 -12.21 -3.48
N ASN A 111 18.63 -11.10 -4.08
CA ASN A 111 19.95 -10.48 -3.97
C ASN A 111 19.85 -9.00 -3.55
N ASP A 112 18.72 -8.58 -2.99
CA ASP A 112 18.41 -7.19 -2.65
C ASP A 112 17.62 -7.09 -1.34
N ASN A 113 17.81 -5.99 -0.61
CA ASN A 113 17.11 -5.71 0.66
C ASN A 113 15.72 -5.06 0.46
N GLY A 114 15.26 -4.87 -0.78
CA GLY A 114 13.97 -4.25 -1.10
C GLY A 114 13.94 -2.73 -1.12
N LEU A 115 15.00 -2.05 -0.68
CA LEU A 115 15.00 -0.60 -0.45
C LEU A 115 16.10 0.18 -1.17
N GLY A 116 17.04 -0.51 -1.81
CA GLY A 116 18.12 0.16 -2.54
C GLY A 116 19.50 -0.49 -2.45
N ILE A 117 19.65 -1.55 -1.66
CA ILE A 117 20.94 -2.20 -1.43
C ILE A 117 20.87 -3.63 -1.97
N MET A 118 21.89 -4.00 -2.74
CA MET A 118 21.98 -5.29 -3.40
C MET A 118 23.30 -5.99 -3.12
N ALA A 119 23.39 -7.27 -3.47
CA ALA A 119 24.56 -8.12 -3.29
C ALA A 119 25.70 -7.79 -4.26
N ALA A 120 26.07 -6.51 -4.30
CA ALA A 120 27.14 -5.90 -5.07
C ALA A 120 27.55 -4.59 -4.37
N ASN A 121 28.79 -4.13 -4.58
CA ASN A 121 29.21 -2.82 -4.10
C ASN A 121 28.58 -1.76 -5.00
N VAL A 122 27.81 -0.86 -4.41
CA VAL A 122 27.16 0.27 -5.10
C VAL A 122 27.59 1.56 -4.44
N TYR A 123 27.92 2.58 -5.22
CA TYR A 123 28.35 3.90 -4.78
C TYR A 123 27.28 4.92 -5.14
N GLN A 124 26.47 5.33 -4.17
CA GLN A 124 25.44 6.35 -4.38
C GLN A 124 26.06 7.74 -4.46
N ILE A 125 25.61 8.51 -5.46
CA ILE A 125 26.08 9.86 -5.74
C ILE A 125 24.88 10.81 -5.85
N GLY A 126 24.72 11.68 -4.86
CA GLY A 126 23.68 12.71 -4.79
C GLY A 126 23.67 13.37 -3.41
N ALA A 127 22.82 14.35 -3.15
CA ALA A 127 22.82 15.09 -1.88
C ALA A 127 21.50 15.02 -1.09
N SER A 128 20.40 14.57 -1.69
CA SER A 128 19.12 14.16 -1.06
C SER A 128 18.02 13.98 -2.10
N SER A 129 17.34 12.84 -2.10
CA SER A 129 15.99 12.71 -2.67
C SER A 129 14.98 13.18 -1.64
N SER A 130 14.03 14.03 -2.05
CA SER A 130 13.01 14.64 -1.19
C SER A 130 11.95 13.66 -0.65
N THR A 131 12.13 12.35 -0.82
CA THR A 131 11.18 11.32 -0.37
C THR A 131 11.83 10.01 0.08
N SER A 132 13.17 9.89 0.09
CA SER A 132 13.82 8.68 0.60
C SER A 132 15.09 8.98 1.39
N SER A 133 15.20 8.33 2.54
CA SER A 133 16.28 8.38 3.53
C SER A 133 17.68 8.00 3.00
N ALA A 134 17.80 7.64 1.72
CA ALA A 134 18.98 6.95 1.18
C ALA A 134 20.14 7.86 0.79
N VAL A 135 19.91 9.14 0.45
CA VAL A 135 20.98 10.02 -0.06
C VAL A 135 21.23 11.21 0.87
N SER A 136 21.51 10.95 2.14
CA SER A 136 21.67 12.02 3.16
C SER A 136 23.08 12.09 3.75
N GLY A 137 24.10 11.53 3.09
CA GLY A 137 25.47 11.52 3.62
C GLY A 137 26.19 12.87 3.64
N LEU A 138 25.70 13.87 2.89
CA LEU A 138 26.42 15.11 2.60
C LEU A 138 25.68 16.36 3.10
N ASN A 139 26.28 17.12 4.01
CA ASN A 139 25.85 18.46 4.38
C ASN A 139 26.46 19.50 3.43
N ILE A 140 25.59 20.09 2.62
CA ILE A 140 25.93 21.04 1.55
C ILE A 140 25.21 22.40 1.75
N SER A 141 24.61 22.60 2.93
CA SER A 141 23.82 23.80 3.25
C SER A 141 24.60 25.12 3.07
N GLY A 142 25.90 25.13 3.36
CA GLY A 142 26.80 26.28 3.16
C GLY A 142 27.38 26.46 1.75
N PHE A 143 26.99 25.61 0.79
CA PHE A 143 27.57 25.58 -0.57
C PHE A 143 26.50 25.82 -1.66
N VAL A 144 25.33 26.31 -1.28
CA VAL A 144 24.29 26.76 -2.23
C VAL A 144 24.50 28.26 -2.49
N PRO A 145 24.82 28.69 -3.73
CA PRO A 145 24.96 30.11 -4.04
C PRO A 145 23.66 30.88 -3.80
N ALA A 146 23.77 32.14 -3.41
CA ALA A 146 22.62 33.04 -3.27
C ALA A 146 21.90 33.18 -4.62
N GLY A 147 20.56 33.15 -4.62
CA GLY A 147 19.73 33.35 -5.81
C GLY A 147 19.28 32.08 -6.56
N PHE A 148 19.67 30.88 -6.11
CA PHE A 148 19.11 29.64 -6.66
C PHE A 148 17.72 29.33 -6.09
N SER A 149 16.72 29.23 -6.96
CA SER A 149 15.32 29.00 -6.60
C SER A 149 15.02 27.58 -6.10
N SER A 150 15.81 26.58 -6.52
CA SER A 150 15.68 25.19 -6.08
C SER A 150 16.99 24.68 -5.48
N ALA A 151 17.16 24.89 -4.17
CA ALA A 151 18.35 24.46 -3.44
C ALA A 151 18.60 22.94 -3.55
N ASN A 152 17.57 22.08 -3.57
CA ASN A 152 17.74 20.63 -3.63
C ASN A 152 18.31 20.13 -4.98
N ASN A 153 17.84 20.68 -6.10
CA ASN A 153 18.39 20.33 -7.42
C ASN A 153 19.87 20.74 -7.54
N TRP A 154 20.22 21.94 -7.06
CA TRP A 154 21.61 22.37 -7.02
C TRP A 154 22.48 21.39 -6.22
N ARG A 155 22.03 21.03 -5.02
CA ARG A 155 22.76 20.13 -4.13
C ARG A 155 23.02 18.77 -4.78
N ASN A 156 22.00 18.18 -5.41
CA ASN A 156 22.14 16.89 -6.10
C ASN A 156 23.09 16.95 -7.29
N LEU A 157 22.90 17.93 -8.17
CA LEU A 157 23.76 18.12 -9.34
C LEU A 157 25.21 18.40 -8.94
N TYR A 158 25.42 19.17 -7.87
CA TYR A 158 26.76 19.46 -7.34
C TYR A 158 27.49 18.17 -6.92
N ALA A 159 26.82 17.29 -6.17
CA ALA A 159 27.40 16.01 -5.77
C ALA A 159 27.69 15.10 -6.98
N GLN A 160 26.77 15.07 -7.96
CA GLN A 160 26.89 14.26 -9.18
C GLN A 160 28.04 14.71 -10.07
N VAL A 161 28.13 16.00 -10.38
CA VAL A 161 29.17 16.56 -11.26
C VAL A 161 30.57 16.40 -10.66
N LEU A 162 30.69 16.50 -9.33
CA LEU A 162 31.97 16.36 -8.63
C LEU A 162 32.32 14.92 -8.23
N GLY A 163 31.47 13.94 -8.58
CA GLY A 163 31.70 12.53 -8.25
C GLY A 163 31.77 12.25 -6.74
N ILE A 164 31.05 13.01 -5.92
CA ILE A 164 31.06 12.85 -4.46
C ILE A 164 30.22 11.62 -4.10
N VAL A 165 30.88 10.59 -3.57
CA VAL A 165 30.20 9.37 -3.10
C VAL A 165 29.63 9.64 -1.72
N THR A 166 28.31 9.69 -1.62
CA THR A 166 27.63 10.04 -0.36
C THR A 166 27.30 8.84 0.50
N GLN A 167 27.10 7.69 -0.14
CA GLN A 167 26.85 6.43 0.53
C GLN A 167 27.33 5.28 -0.36
N PRO A 168 28.56 4.76 -0.16
CA PRO A 168 28.86 3.44 -0.67
C PRO A 168 28.12 2.41 0.20
N GLN A 169 27.64 1.36 -0.45
CA GLN A 169 26.79 0.34 0.16
C GLN A 169 27.00 -1.03 -0.48
N THR A 170 26.65 -2.08 0.26
CA THR A 170 26.79 -3.47 -0.17
C THR A 170 25.86 -4.37 0.67
N LEU A 171 25.40 -5.49 0.10
CA LEU A 171 24.58 -6.48 0.80
C LEU A 171 25.37 -7.77 0.95
N TYR A 172 25.53 -8.20 2.19
CA TYR A 172 26.07 -9.52 2.49
C TYR A 172 24.94 -10.50 2.77
N SER A 173 25.05 -11.72 2.25
CA SER A 173 24.17 -12.82 2.59
C SER A 173 24.80 -13.69 3.68
N ARG A 174 23.94 -14.35 4.46
CA ARG A 174 24.35 -15.26 5.52
C ARG A 174 23.64 -16.60 5.45
N SER A 175 24.32 -17.63 5.91
CA SER A 175 23.76 -18.97 6.06
C SER A 175 22.78 -19.01 7.23
N SER A 176 21.85 -19.97 7.18
CA SER A 176 20.94 -20.30 8.29
C SER A 176 21.27 -21.71 8.79
N PRO A 177 21.19 -21.99 10.11
CA PRO A 177 20.75 -21.09 11.18
C PRO A 177 21.87 -20.24 11.82
N ASP A 178 23.14 -20.54 11.51
CA ASP A 178 24.30 -20.07 12.28
C ASP A 178 24.80 -18.67 11.91
N MET A 179 24.21 -18.04 10.88
CA MET A 179 24.56 -16.68 10.42
C MET A 179 26.02 -16.52 9.98
N ASN A 180 26.62 -17.55 9.40
CA ASN A 180 27.96 -17.44 8.79
C ASN A 180 27.88 -16.62 7.51
N LEU A 181 28.90 -15.78 7.27
CA LEU A 181 29.02 -14.96 6.08
C LEU A 181 29.19 -15.84 4.84
N GLU A 182 28.33 -15.65 3.84
CA GLU A 182 28.45 -16.33 2.56
C GLU A 182 29.46 -15.61 1.64
N PRO A 183 29.98 -16.29 0.60
CA PRO A 183 30.80 -15.64 -0.40
C PRO A 183 30.10 -14.40 -0.99
N PHE A 184 30.86 -13.34 -1.20
CA PHE A 184 30.32 -12.08 -1.70
C PHE A 184 29.54 -12.27 -3.03
N GLY A 185 28.37 -11.66 -3.13
CA GLY A 185 27.48 -11.79 -4.29
C GLY A 185 26.55 -13.01 -4.25
N THR A 186 26.67 -13.90 -3.26
CA THR A 186 25.77 -15.06 -3.11
C THR A 186 24.34 -14.58 -2.82
N PRO A 187 23.33 -14.97 -3.62
CA PRO A 187 21.94 -14.63 -3.32
C PRO A 187 21.39 -15.50 -2.19
N VAL A 188 20.39 -15.00 -1.46
CA VAL A 188 19.63 -15.81 -0.51
C VAL A 188 18.51 -16.51 -1.24
N ILE A 189 18.46 -17.84 -1.12
CA ILE A 189 17.40 -18.68 -1.65
C ILE A 189 16.66 -19.32 -0.47
N ALA A 190 15.34 -19.14 -0.43
CA ALA A 190 14.44 -19.74 0.54
C ALA A 190 13.56 -20.81 -0.12
N HIS A 191 13.32 -21.91 0.60
CA HIS A 191 12.50 -23.05 0.21
C HIS A 191 11.35 -23.22 1.21
N SER A 192 10.15 -22.83 0.79
CA SER A 192 8.98 -22.80 1.66
C SER A 192 7.97 -23.87 1.27
N ILE A 193 7.35 -24.50 2.26
CA ILE A 193 6.22 -25.42 2.10
C ILE A 193 4.99 -24.81 2.76
N THR A 194 3.93 -24.60 2.00
CA THR A 194 2.65 -24.12 2.52
C THR A 194 1.58 -25.18 2.25
N SER A 195 0.93 -25.65 3.31
CA SER A 195 -0.12 -26.66 3.22
C SER A 195 -1.48 -26.06 3.59
N SER A 196 -2.50 -26.34 2.79
CA SER A 196 -3.88 -26.01 3.13
C SER A 196 -4.80 -27.22 3.07
N TYR A 197 -5.74 -27.25 4.00
CA TYR A 197 -6.74 -28.29 4.18
C TYR A 197 -8.10 -27.61 4.19
N ASN A 198 -9.00 -28.04 3.33
CA ASN A 198 -10.36 -27.54 3.27
C ASN A 198 -11.28 -28.74 3.29
N VAL A 199 -12.23 -28.79 4.21
CA VAL A 199 -13.29 -29.80 4.22
C VAL A 199 -14.63 -29.10 4.34
N TYR A 200 -15.69 -29.68 3.78
CA TYR A 200 -17.01 -29.08 3.88
C TYR A 200 -18.12 -30.13 3.88
N PHE A 201 -19.25 -29.70 4.44
CA PHE A 201 -20.54 -30.34 4.30
C PHE A 201 -21.58 -29.27 3.96
N SER A 202 -22.54 -29.61 3.11
CA SER A 202 -23.67 -28.78 2.76
C SER A 202 -24.88 -29.64 2.44
N ASP A 203 -26.06 -29.10 2.75
CA ASP A 203 -27.35 -29.67 2.37
C ASP A 203 -28.16 -28.60 1.64
N THR A 204 -28.75 -28.96 0.51
CA THR A 204 -29.84 -28.21 -0.11
C THR A 204 -31.11 -29.00 0.09
N TRP A 205 -31.94 -28.51 1.01
CA TRP A 205 -33.15 -29.16 1.45
C TRP A 205 -34.38 -28.49 0.86
N HIS A 206 -35.08 -29.21 -0.01
CA HIS A 206 -36.42 -28.83 -0.47
C HIS A 206 -37.46 -29.18 0.61
N MET A 207 -37.52 -28.37 1.67
CA MET A 207 -38.46 -28.53 2.78
C MET A 207 -39.92 -28.56 2.31
N ARG A 208 -40.24 -27.73 1.31
CA ARG A 208 -41.55 -27.64 0.67
C ARG A 208 -41.37 -27.38 -0.83
N SER A 209 -42.43 -27.59 -1.61
CA SER A 209 -42.42 -27.32 -3.06
C SER A 209 -42.20 -25.84 -3.44
N ASP A 210 -42.30 -24.94 -2.46
CA ASP A 210 -42.13 -23.49 -2.57
C ASP A 210 -41.00 -22.93 -1.69
N PHE A 211 -40.32 -23.77 -0.89
CA PHE A 211 -39.28 -23.32 0.04
C PHE A 211 -38.09 -24.27 0.05
N THR A 212 -36.92 -23.70 -0.24
CA THR A 212 -35.63 -24.39 -0.20
C THR A 212 -34.74 -23.74 0.85
N LEU A 213 -34.19 -24.55 1.76
CA LEU A 213 -33.18 -24.15 2.72
C LEU A 213 -31.85 -24.77 2.32
N THR A 214 -30.80 -23.95 2.20
CA THR A 214 -29.43 -24.41 2.00
C THR A 214 -28.62 -24.05 3.22
N TYR A 215 -27.93 -25.02 3.81
CA TYR A 215 -27.03 -24.77 4.94
C TYR A 215 -25.79 -25.65 4.83
N GLY A 216 -24.70 -25.21 5.42
CA GLY A 216 -23.45 -25.95 5.38
C GLY A 216 -22.39 -25.38 6.30
N LEU A 217 -21.36 -26.17 6.52
CA LEU A 217 -20.19 -25.81 7.30
C LEU A 217 -18.95 -26.23 6.53
N GLY A 218 -18.07 -25.27 6.26
CA GLY A 218 -16.70 -25.53 5.86
C GLY A 218 -15.74 -25.42 7.03
N TYR A 219 -14.62 -26.10 6.95
CA TYR A 219 -13.45 -25.88 7.78
C TYR A 219 -12.24 -25.66 6.87
N GLN A 220 -11.64 -24.48 6.97
CA GLN A 220 -10.48 -24.06 6.19
C GLN A 220 -9.28 -23.91 7.14
N LEU A 221 -8.18 -24.58 6.83
CA LEU A 221 -6.93 -24.49 7.57
C LEU A 221 -5.80 -24.26 6.57
N GLU A 222 -5.20 -23.08 6.62
CA GLU A 222 -3.95 -22.77 5.92
C GLU A 222 -2.84 -22.73 6.97
N MET A 223 -1.88 -23.64 6.86
CA MET A 223 -0.72 -23.67 7.73
C MET A 223 0.23 -22.53 7.33
N PRO A 224 0.90 -21.88 8.30
CA PRO A 224 1.99 -20.97 7.98
C PRO A 224 3.06 -21.66 7.13
N PRO A 225 3.79 -20.90 6.30
CA PRO A 225 4.87 -21.46 5.51
C PRO A 225 5.93 -22.04 6.44
N TYR A 226 6.35 -23.26 6.12
CA TYR A 226 7.50 -23.92 6.74
C TYR A 226 8.70 -23.75 5.84
N GLU A 227 9.69 -22.99 6.27
CA GLU A 227 10.96 -22.81 5.54
C GLU A 227 11.96 -23.91 5.95
N VAL A 228 12.42 -24.69 4.97
CA VAL A 228 13.20 -25.92 5.20
C VAL A 228 14.57 -25.63 5.84
N ASP A 229 15.21 -24.56 5.41
CA ASP A 229 16.56 -24.15 5.82
C ASP A 229 16.55 -23.27 7.09
N GLY A 230 15.38 -22.84 7.57
CA GLY A 230 15.22 -21.84 8.64
C GLY A 230 15.42 -20.38 8.20
N LYS A 231 15.37 -20.09 6.90
CA LYS A 231 15.62 -18.77 6.29
C LYS A 231 14.40 -17.85 6.34
N GLN A 232 13.87 -17.66 7.54
CA GLN A 232 12.86 -16.64 7.85
C GLN A 232 13.28 -15.97 9.15
N VAL A 233 13.12 -14.66 9.23
CA VAL A 233 13.56 -13.85 10.37
C VAL A 233 12.36 -13.21 11.06
N LEU A 234 12.37 -13.20 12.39
CA LEU A 234 11.38 -12.51 13.22
C LEU A 234 12.03 -11.43 14.06
N VAL A 235 11.22 -10.42 14.40
CA VAL A 235 11.56 -9.45 15.44
C VAL A 235 11.43 -10.12 16.80
N VAL A 236 12.47 -10.00 17.62
CA VAL A 236 12.56 -10.59 18.95
C VAL A 236 13.01 -9.55 19.99
N ASP A 237 12.82 -9.86 21.26
CA ASP A 237 13.47 -9.13 22.35
C ASP A 237 14.95 -9.57 22.49
N GLN A 238 15.67 -8.96 23.43
CA GLN A 238 17.07 -9.31 23.72
C GLN A 238 17.25 -10.77 24.19
N ALA A 239 16.21 -11.39 24.75
CA ALA A 239 16.23 -12.79 25.19
C ALA A 239 15.86 -13.78 24.07
N GLY A 240 15.56 -13.30 22.85
CA GLY A 240 15.17 -14.13 21.72
C GLY A 240 13.69 -14.50 21.68
N ASN A 241 12.84 -13.88 22.51
CA ASN A 241 11.39 -14.11 22.47
C ASN A 241 10.76 -13.26 21.37
N PRO A 242 9.76 -13.78 20.63
CA PRO A 242 9.12 -13.03 19.55
C PRO A 242 8.35 -11.81 20.05
N ILE A 243 8.51 -10.67 19.36
CA ILE A 243 7.74 -9.45 19.62
C ILE A 243 6.36 -9.57 18.96
N ARG A 244 5.31 -9.50 19.78
CA ARG A 244 3.93 -9.29 19.33
C ARG A 244 3.65 -7.81 19.32
N THR A 245 3.27 -7.27 18.17
CA THR A 245 3.21 -5.82 17.95
C THR A 245 2.17 -5.15 18.83
N GLU A 246 0.99 -5.76 19.01
CA GLU A 246 -0.06 -5.20 19.87
C GLU A 246 0.38 -5.13 21.34
N ASP A 247 1.06 -6.16 21.84
CA ASP A 247 1.60 -6.17 23.21
C ASP A 247 2.68 -5.10 23.39
N TYR A 248 3.57 -4.97 22.40
CA TYR A 248 4.61 -3.95 22.36
C TYR A 248 4.01 -2.54 22.38
N LEU A 249 3.05 -2.25 21.50
CA LEU A 249 2.37 -0.95 21.46
C LEU A 249 1.55 -0.69 22.73
N ALA A 250 0.88 -1.70 23.30
CA ALA A 250 0.14 -1.56 24.55
C ALA A 250 1.08 -1.21 25.73
N ALA A 251 2.25 -1.84 25.81
CA ALA A 251 3.27 -1.53 26.81
C ALA A 251 3.83 -0.10 26.62
N ARG A 252 4.13 0.30 25.39
CA ARG A 252 4.54 1.68 25.05
C ARG A 252 3.50 2.71 25.45
N LYS A 253 2.23 2.48 25.09
CA LYS A 253 1.12 3.36 25.42
C LYS A 253 0.93 3.51 26.92
N ARG A 254 1.02 2.41 27.68
CA ARG A 254 0.91 2.43 29.15
C ARG A 254 2.03 3.25 29.80
N ALA A 255 3.27 3.06 29.35
CA ALA A 255 4.41 3.83 29.83
C ALA A 255 4.27 5.32 29.49
N ALA A 256 3.92 5.65 28.25
CA ALA A 256 3.72 7.02 27.78
C ALA A 256 2.66 7.77 28.62
N LEU A 257 1.51 7.14 28.87
CA LEU A 257 0.45 7.71 29.71
C LEU A 257 0.88 7.95 31.18
N ALA A 258 1.89 7.22 31.66
CA ALA A 258 2.49 7.40 32.98
C ALA A 258 3.69 8.36 33.00
N GLY A 259 3.99 9.03 31.87
CA GLY A 259 5.17 9.89 31.72
C GLY A 259 6.50 9.14 31.69
N GLN A 260 6.46 7.84 31.38
CA GLN A 260 7.62 6.95 31.31
C GLN A 260 7.90 6.53 29.87
N VAL A 261 9.13 6.05 29.62
CA VAL A 261 9.53 5.54 28.32
C VAL A 261 9.65 4.02 28.36
N TYR A 262 8.99 3.34 27.44
CA TYR A 262 9.20 1.92 27.15
C TYR A 262 9.74 1.80 25.72
N ASN A 263 11.02 1.43 25.60
CA ASN A 263 11.72 1.30 24.33
C ASN A 263 12.80 0.21 24.45
N PRO A 264 12.40 -1.07 24.61
CA PRO A 264 13.36 -2.16 24.79
C PRO A 264 14.22 -2.34 23.53
N THR A 265 15.38 -2.97 23.71
CA THR A 265 16.25 -3.37 22.59
C THR A 265 15.55 -4.45 21.78
N LEU A 266 15.28 -4.18 20.50
CA LEU A 266 14.74 -5.14 19.55
C LEU A 266 15.87 -5.92 18.86
N GLY A 267 15.59 -7.15 18.49
CA GLY A 267 16.51 -8.04 17.81
C GLY A 267 15.87 -8.72 16.62
N PHE A 268 16.70 -9.42 15.85
CA PHE A 268 16.27 -10.21 14.72
C PHE A 268 16.89 -11.60 14.80
N ALA A 269 16.07 -12.64 14.75
CA ALA A 269 16.53 -14.02 14.80
C ALA A 269 15.90 -14.85 13.68
N THR A 270 16.68 -15.77 13.10
CA THR A 270 16.14 -16.81 12.23
C THR A 270 15.16 -17.68 13.00
N ILE A 271 14.13 -18.19 12.32
CA ILE A 271 12.98 -18.88 12.92
C ILE A 271 13.39 -20.01 13.89
N LYS A 272 14.47 -20.74 13.57
CA LYS A 272 15.01 -21.83 14.40
C LYS A 272 15.71 -21.35 15.69
N ASN A 273 16.09 -20.08 15.77
CA ASN A 273 16.73 -19.45 16.94
C ASN A 273 15.76 -18.55 17.74
N VAL A 274 14.47 -18.53 17.39
CA VAL A 274 13.45 -17.79 18.12
C VAL A 274 12.87 -18.66 19.23
N GLY A 275 12.92 -18.16 20.47
CA GLY A 275 12.49 -18.89 21.67
C GLY A 275 13.19 -20.25 21.79
N GLU A 276 12.41 -21.32 21.96
CA GLU A 276 12.90 -22.70 22.06
C GLU A 276 13.12 -23.39 20.70
N GLY A 277 13.02 -22.66 19.58
CA GLY A 277 13.14 -23.23 18.23
C GLY A 277 11.79 -23.32 17.53
N ARG A 278 11.31 -22.16 17.07
CA ARG A 278 10.01 -22.03 16.42
C ARG A 278 10.01 -22.69 15.04
N LYS A 279 8.85 -23.23 14.64
CA LYS A 279 8.66 -23.87 13.32
C LYS A 279 8.10 -22.92 12.25
N TYR A 280 7.31 -21.93 12.65
CA TYR A 280 6.50 -21.09 11.76
C TYR A 280 6.65 -19.60 12.09
N PRO A 281 6.63 -18.71 11.09
CA PRO A 281 6.77 -17.26 11.31
C PRO A 281 5.59 -16.65 12.09
N TYR A 282 4.41 -17.28 12.06
CA TYR A 282 3.26 -16.90 12.86
C TYR A 282 2.52 -18.13 13.41
N ASP A 283 1.71 -17.92 14.43
CA ASP A 283 0.94 -18.97 15.10
C ASP A 283 -0.10 -19.57 14.10
N PRO A 284 -0.16 -20.90 13.91
CA PRO A 284 -1.19 -21.52 13.07
C PRO A 284 -2.61 -21.18 13.57
N PHE A 285 -3.49 -20.83 12.63
CA PHE A 285 -4.88 -20.47 12.95
C PHE A 285 -5.83 -21.65 12.67
N TYR A 286 -6.32 -22.29 13.74
CA TYR A 286 -7.27 -23.41 13.67
C TYR A 286 -8.75 -23.00 13.74
N GLY A 287 -9.05 -21.69 13.69
CA GLY A 287 -10.42 -21.18 13.85
C GLY A 287 -11.24 -21.07 12.56
N GLY A 288 -10.77 -21.62 11.43
CA GLY A 288 -11.30 -21.37 10.08
C GLY A 288 -12.65 -22.02 9.74
N PHE A 289 -13.58 -22.08 10.69
CA PHE A 289 -14.96 -22.54 10.48
C PHE A 289 -15.74 -21.52 9.66
N SER A 290 -16.24 -21.96 8.51
CA SER A 290 -16.89 -21.16 7.46
C SER A 290 -18.35 -21.60 7.26
N PRO A 291 -19.26 -21.30 8.21
CA PRO A 291 -20.67 -21.62 8.08
C PRO A 291 -21.33 -20.81 6.96
N ARG A 292 -22.36 -21.40 6.35
CA ARG A 292 -23.25 -20.74 5.40
C ARG A 292 -24.69 -21.19 5.61
N ILE A 293 -25.62 -20.27 5.46
CA ILE A 293 -27.05 -20.53 5.46
C ILE A 293 -27.73 -19.60 4.46
N SER A 294 -28.63 -20.13 3.65
CA SER A 294 -29.46 -19.36 2.75
C SER A 294 -30.81 -20.02 2.56
N ALA A 295 -31.80 -19.22 2.19
CA ALA A 295 -33.14 -19.70 1.91
C ALA A 295 -33.67 -19.05 0.63
N ALA A 296 -34.45 -19.81 -0.12
CA ALA A 296 -35.21 -19.33 -1.26
C ALA A 296 -36.68 -19.69 -1.09
N TRP A 297 -37.56 -18.71 -1.20
CA TRP A 297 -39.00 -18.86 -1.05
C TRP A 297 -39.74 -18.32 -2.27
N ASN A 298 -40.63 -19.15 -2.82
CA ASN A 298 -41.48 -18.82 -3.96
C ASN A 298 -42.97 -18.84 -3.54
N PRO A 299 -43.49 -17.76 -2.90
CA PRO A 299 -44.86 -17.71 -2.40
C PRO A 299 -45.94 -18.03 -3.46
N ARG A 300 -47.02 -18.67 -3.02
CA ARG A 300 -48.15 -19.12 -3.86
C ARG A 300 -49.48 -18.45 -3.52
N PHE A 301 -49.46 -17.14 -3.25
CA PHE A 301 -50.69 -16.41 -2.97
C PHE A 301 -51.47 -16.15 -4.28
N SER A 302 -52.73 -16.57 -4.34
CA SER A 302 -53.58 -16.47 -5.52
C SER A 302 -54.63 -15.34 -5.46
N SER A 303 -54.93 -14.79 -4.28
CA SER A 303 -55.95 -13.75 -4.09
C SER A 303 -55.59 -12.77 -2.95
N GLY A 304 -56.35 -11.67 -2.84
CA GLY A 304 -56.16 -10.63 -1.82
C GLY A 304 -54.91 -9.77 -2.02
N ILE A 305 -54.57 -8.97 -0.99
CA ILE A 305 -53.41 -8.05 -1.01
C ILE A 305 -52.10 -8.81 -1.25
N LEU A 306 -51.93 -9.97 -0.60
CA LEU A 306 -50.74 -10.82 -0.77
C LEU A 306 -50.68 -11.46 -2.17
N GLY A 307 -51.82 -11.82 -2.75
CA GLY A 307 -51.89 -12.27 -4.15
C GLY A 307 -51.49 -11.17 -5.14
N SER A 308 -51.88 -9.91 -4.89
CA SER A 308 -51.44 -8.76 -5.68
C SER A 308 -49.94 -8.47 -5.50
N LEU A 309 -49.44 -8.57 -4.26
CA LEU A 309 -48.06 -8.23 -3.90
C LEU A 309 -47.03 -9.30 -4.28
N PHE A 310 -47.38 -10.59 -4.28
CA PHE A 310 -46.42 -11.67 -4.57
C PHE A 310 -46.78 -12.46 -5.84
N GLY A 311 -48.07 -12.57 -6.15
CA GLY A 311 -48.56 -13.42 -7.24
C GLY A 311 -48.30 -14.91 -7.00
N GLN A 312 -48.97 -15.75 -7.79
CA GLN A 312 -48.79 -17.19 -7.71
C GLN A 312 -47.52 -17.61 -8.48
N ASN A 313 -46.45 -17.94 -7.77
CA ASN A 313 -45.15 -18.33 -8.33
C ASN A 313 -44.42 -17.22 -9.15
N LYS A 314 -44.83 -15.96 -9.00
CA LYS A 314 -44.25 -14.83 -9.75
C LYS A 314 -43.16 -14.08 -9.00
N THR A 315 -42.99 -14.35 -7.71
CA THR A 315 -42.00 -13.69 -6.86
C THR A 315 -41.13 -14.72 -6.17
N VAL A 316 -39.81 -14.53 -6.20
CA VAL A 316 -38.84 -15.32 -5.45
C VAL A 316 -38.10 -14.41 -4.50
N LEU A 317 -38.15 -14.75 -3.21
CA LEU A 317 -37.36 -14.12 -2.17
C LEU A 317 -36.15 -15.01 -1.89
N ARG A 318 -34.97 -14.41 -1.80
CA ARG A 318 -33.72 -15.10 -1.46
C ARG A 318 -33.03 -14.33 -0.35
N GLY A 319 -32.44 -15.05 0.59
CA GLY A 319 -31.61 -14.43 1.61
C GLY A 319 -30.52 -15.38 2.06
N GLY A 320 -29.34 -14.84 2.34
CA GLY A 320 -28.16 -15.62 2.66
C GLY A 320 -27.25 -14.92 3.66
N TRP A 321 -26.57 -15.74 4.46
CA TRP A 321 -25.42 -15.35 5.26
C TRP A 321 -24.32 -16.40 5.11
N GLY A 322 -23.08 -15.94 4.99
CA GLY A 322 -21.92 -16.81 4.96
C GLY A 322 -20.71 -16.16 5.60
N LEU A 323 -19.86 -16.99 6.18
CA LEU A 323 -18.57 -16.60 6.71
C LEU A 323 -17.46 -17.26 5.88
N THR A 324 -16.50 -16.47 5.41
CA THR A 324 -15.36 -16.92 4.62
C THR A 324 -14.05 -16.32 5.13
N TYR A 325 -12.94 -17.04 4.98
CA TYR A 325 -11.60 -16.54 5.29
C TYR A 325 -10.80 -16.25 4.03
N GLY A 326 -10.01 -15.19 4.07
CA GLY A 326 -9.04 -14.84 3.03
C GLY A 326 -7.76 -15.64 3.16
N ARG A 327 -6.99 -15.69 2.07
CA ARG A 327 -5.64 -16.27 2.01
C ARG A 327 -4.60 -15.17 1.83
N MET A 328 -3.41 -15.42 2.36
CA MET A 328 -2.27 -14.53 2.14
C MET A 328 -1.50 -14.91 0.90
N ASN A 329 -0.92 -13.92 0.23
CA ASN A 329 -0.04 -14.15 -0.90
C ASN A 329 1.38 -14.55 -0.44
N GLY A 330 2.18 -15.02 -1.39
CA GLY A 330 3.58 -15.36 -1.14
C GLY A 330 4.48 -14.18 -0.74
N VAL A 331 4.09 -12.94 -1.03
CA VAL A 331 4.88 -11.75 -0.67
C VAL A 331 4.89 -11.56 0.85
N ILE A 332 3.73 -11.62 1.49
CA ILE A 332 3.63 -11.48 2.95
C ILE A 332 4.21 -12.71 3.66
N ASN A 333 3.85 -13.91 3.21
CA ASN A 333 4.21 -15.13 3.93
C ASN A 333 5.66 -15.59 3.74
N ILE A 334 6.25 -15.37 2.57
CA ILE A 334 7.56 -15.94 2.20
C ILE A 334 8.60 -14.83 2.06
N LEU A 335 8.30 -13.76 1.32
CA LEU A 335 9.28 -12.70 1.03
C LEU A 335 9.53 -11.78 2.23
N THR A 336 8.48 -11.38 2.94
CA THR A 336 8.59 -10.42 4.03
C THR A 336 9.50 -10.92 5.17
N PRO A 337 9.36 -12.17 5.67
CA PRO A 337 10.29 -12.70 6.66
C PRO A 337 11.74 -12.87 6.16
N LEU A 338 11.99 -12.81 4.84
CA LEU A 338 13.34 -12.85 4.27
C LEU A 338 14.01 -11.47 4.25
N LEU A 339 13.23 -10.39 4.33
CA LEU A 339 13.70 -9.01 4.25
C LEU A 339 14.21 -8.46 5.58
N ALA A 340 13.80 -9.05 6.70
CA ALA A 340 14.24 -8.58 8.00
C ALA A 340 15.77 -8.77 8.18
N PRO A 341 16.44 -7.85 8.89
CA PRO A 341 17.89 -7.87 9.09
C PRO A 341 18.44 -9.20 9.61
N GLY A 342 19.60 -9.61 9.11
CA GLY A 342 20.27 -10.84 9.52
C GLY A 342 20.75 -11.63 8.30
N LEU A 343 19.86 -12.42 7.71
CA LEU A 343 20.16 -13.23 6.50
C LEU A 343 20.62 -12.37 5.33
N LEU A 344 20.01 -11.20 5.17
CA LEU A 344 20.44 -10.14 4.27
C LEU A 344 20.95 -8.98 5.14
N GLN A 345 22.27 -8.86 5.24
CA GLN A 345 22.92 -7.80 6.01
C GLN A 345 23.34 -6.66 5.09
N ALA A 346 22.50 -5.63 5.01
CA ALA A 346 22.85 -4.41 4.31
C ALA A 346 23.93 -3.67 5.10
N VAL A 347 25.01 -3.25 4.43
CA VAL A 347 26.09 -2.44 4.98
C VAL A 347 26.20 -1.19 4.14
N SER A 348 26.22 -0.03 4.78
CA SER A 348 26.38 1.26 4.11
C SER A 348 27.27 2.19 4.92
N CYS A 349 27.98 3.08 4.23
CA CYS A 349 28.85 4.08 4.84
C CYS A 349 28.29 5.48 4.53
N GLN A 350 27.22 5.88 5.22
CA GLN A 350 26.71 7.25 5.06
C GLN A 350 27.75 8.28 5.47
N GLY A 351 27.91 9.33 4.65
CA GLY A 351 28.88 10.39 4.90
C GLY A 351 30.31 9.87 4.82
N ALA A 352 30.60 9.10 3.76
CA ALA A 352 31.93 8.62 3.44
C ALA A 352 32.92 9.80 3.30
N VAL A 353 34.00 9.76 4.07
CA VAL A 353 35.06 10.78 4.02
C VAL A 353 36.27 10.30 3.23
N ASN A 354 37.01 11.25 2.67
CA ASN A 354 38.27 10.96 2.02
C ASN A 354 39.36 10.56 3.04
N ALA A 355 40.40 9.87 2.55
CA ALA A 355 41.47 9.36 3.40
C ALA A 355 42.22 10.45 4.18
N ALA A 356 42.34 11.67 3.63
CA ALA A 356 43.01 12.79 4.28
C ALA A 356 42.26 13.31 5.51
N ASN A 357 40.94 13.18 5.55
CA ASN A 357 40.09 13.61 6.66
C ASN A 357 39.62 12.44 7.52
N ALA A 358 40.00 11.21 7.15
CA ALA A 358 39.54 10.02 7.84
C ALA A 358 40.38 9.71 9.10
N GLN A 359 39.71 9.43 10.21
CA GLN A 359 40.35 8.92 11.42
C GLN A 359 40.54 7.39 11.28
N ASN A 360 41.77 6.94 11.03
CA ASN A 360 42.18 5.53 10.92
C ASN A 360 41.60 4.74 9.73
N GLY A 361 41.58 5.32 8.52
CA GLY A 361 41.24 4.58 7.28
C GLY A 361 39.80 4.81 6.80
N ASN A 362 38.96 3.78 6.71
CA ASN A 362 37.57 3.95 6.26
C ASN A 362 36.74 4.63 7.35
N GLN A 363 36.21 5.82 7.10
CA GLN A 363 35.34 6.53 8.05
C GLN A 363 34.00 6.94 7.42
N CYS A 364 32.94 6.74 8.19
CA CYS A 364 31.55 7.07 7.86
C CYS A 364 31.03 8.01 8.94
N LEU A 365 30.73 9.26 8.60
CA LEU A 365 30.27 10.26 9.57
C LEU A 365 28.74 10.26 9.78
N GLY A 366 28.01 9.40 9.06
CA GLY A 366 26.56 9.32 9.12
C GLY A 366 25.87 10.42 8.32
N THR A 367 24.55 10.51 8.47
CA THR A 367 23.72 11.51 7.80
C THR A 367 24.22 12.94 8.07
N GLY A 368 24.54 13.69 7.03
CA GLY A 368 25.01 15.08 7.10
C GLY A 368 26.39 15.28 7.71
N GLY A 369 27.14 14.20 7.99
CA GLY A 369 28.49 14.28 8.55
C GLY A 369 29.56 14.64 7.50
N ALA A 370 29.38 14.15 6.28
CA ALA A 370 30.08 14.56 5.05
C ALA A 370 29.97 16.07 4.78
N THR A 371 31.02 16.79 4.40
CA THR A 371 30.89 18.09 3.70
C THR A 371 31.53 17.99 2.32
N PRO A 372 31.23 18.89 1.37
CA PRO A 372 31.98 18.94 0.11
C PRO A 372 33.50 18.95 0.29
N VAL A 373 34.04 19.49 1.39
CA VAL A 373 35.50 19.50 1.61
C VAL A 373 36.02 18.13 2.05
N THR A 374 35.28 17.44 2.90
CA THR A 374 35.73 16.21 3.59
C THR A 374 35.26 14.91 2.92
N ALA A 375 34.26 14.97 2.05
CA ALA A 375 33.66 13.80 1.43
C ALA A 375 34.58 13.11 0.40
N PHE A 376 34.41 11.79 0.26
CA PHE A 376 35.10 10.98 -0.73
C PHE A 376 34.65 11.32 -2.16
N ARG A 377 35.62 11.56 -3.05
CA ARG A 377 35.43 11.80 -4.49
C ARG A 377 36.02 10.67 -5.31
N ILE A 378 35.20 10.07 -6.14
CA ILE A 378 35.62 8.97 -7.02
C ILE A 378 36.53 9.47 -8.17
N GLY A 379 37.62 8.76 -8.44
CA GLY A 379 38.47 8.94 -9.62
C GLY A 379 39.97 8.94 -9.33
N THR A 380 40.79 9.02 -10.39
CA THR A 380 42.26 8.83 -10.32
C THR A 380 43.08 10.11 -10.57
N GLY A 381 42.43 11.24 -10.84
CA GLY A 381 43.07 12.54 -11.08
C GLY A 381 43.44 13.31 -9.82
N ALA A 382 44.15 14.42 -9.97
CA ALA A 382 44.49 15.32 -8.87
C ALA A 382 43.22 15.86 -8.19
N GLY A 383 43.13 15.73 -6.86
CA GLY A 383 41.97 16.13 -6.07
C GLY A 383 40.84 15.08 -5.99
N LEU A 384 41.07 13.86 -6.50
CA LEU A 384 40.18 12.71 -6.37
C LEU A 384 40.79 11.65 -5.44
N ASP A 385 39.96 10.82 -4.83
CA ASP A 385 40.30 9.96 -3.69
C ASP A 385 40.47 8.47 -4.06
N GLY A 386 40.48 8.14 -5.35
CA GLY A 386 40.65 6.80 -5.87
C GLY A 386 39.37 6.17 -6.43
N MET A 387 39.48 4.91 -6.87
CA MET A 387 38.39 4.17 -7.53
C MET A 387 37.56 3.28 -6.58
N THR A 388 37.90 3.26 -5.29
CA THR A 388 37.26 2.42 -4.27
C THR A 388 36.87 3.28 -3.09
N ALA A 389 35.56 3.52 -2.94
CA ALA A 389 35.02 4.26 -1.80
C ALA A 389 35.09 3.43 -0.51
N PRO A 390 35.21 4.07 0.67
CA PRO A 390 35.35 3.37 1.95
C PRO A 390 34.08 2.55 2.27
N LEU A 391 34.25 1.25 2.47
CA LEU A 391 33.21 0.32 2.90
C LEU A 391 33.74 -0.55 4.05
N PRO A 392 33.04 -0.63 5.19
CA PRO A 392 33.39 -1.58 6.23
C PRO A 392 33.13 -3.04 5.77
N PRO A 393 34.09 -3.98 5.88
CA PRO A 393 33.81 -5.41 5.67
C PRO A 393 32.83 -5.97 6.70
N ALA A 394 32.10 -7.02 6.33
CA ALA A 394 31.26 -7.75 7.29
C ALA A 394 32.08 -8.73 8.15
N ALA A 395 31.62 -8.94 9.39
CA ALA A 395 32.16 -9.99 10.25
C ALA A 395 31.79 -11.39 9.73
N GLN A 396 32.64 -12.37 10.03
CA GLN A 396 32.42 -13.76 9.60
C GLN A 396 31.14 -14.36 10.19
N THR A 397 30.79 -14.02 11.43
CA THR A 397 29.55 -14.46 12.08
C THR A 397 28.88 -13.31 12.82
N ILE A 398 27.57 -13.40 13.05
CA ILE A 398 26.81 -12.47 13.90
C ILE A 398 26.00 -13.26 14.94
N PRO A 399 25.77 -12.71 16.15
CA PRO A 399 24.98 -13.39 17.17
C PRO A 399 23.50 -13.52 16.76
N GLN A 400 22.82 -14.46 17.41
CA GLN A 400 21.38 -14.66 17.33
C GLN A 400 20.82 -14.56 18.77
N PRO A 401 19.96 -13.58 19.08
CA PRO A 401 19.44 -12.55 18.19
C PRO A 401 20.49 -11.54 17.71
N PHE A 402 20.37 -11.11 16.46
CA PHE A 402 21.11 -9.96 15.93
C PHE A 402 20.48 -8.69 16.50
N LEU A 403 21.25 -7.90 17.25
CA LEU A 403 20.79 -6.67 17.90
C LEU A 403 21.40 -5.46 17.17
N PRO A 404 20.68 -4.81 16.24
CA PRO A 404 21.20 -3.63 15.55
C PRO A 404 21.54 -2.50 16.52
N GLY A 405 22.51 -1.66 16.16
CA GLY A 405 22.83 -0.46 16.94
C GLY A 405 23.42 -0.68 18.33
N THR A 406 23.87 -1.90 18.66
CA THR A 406 24.51 -2.25 19.94
C THR A 406 26.04 -2.19 19.86
N VAL A 407 26.69 -1.89 21.00
CA VAL A 407 28.16 -1.83 21.14
C VAL A 407 28.72 -3.25 21.14
N GLY A 408 29.75 -3.53 20.34
CA GLY A 408 30.45 -4.83 20.44
C GLY A 408 31.05 -5.42 19.17
N CYS A 409 31.49 -4.61 18.20
CA CYS A 409 32.22 -5.15 17.06
C CYS A 409 33.73 -4.84 17.18
N SER A 410 34.57 -5.83 16.89
CA SER A 410 36.01 -5.66 16.69
C SER A 410 36.39 -6.14 15.28
N GLY A 411 37.29 -5.40 14.61
CA GLY A 411 37.77 -5.72 13.26
C GLY A 411 37.39 -4.69 12.19
N ALA A 412 37.74 -4.99 10.93
CA ALA A 412 37.69 -4.04 9.83
C ALA A 412 36.28 -3.53 9.47
N GLY A 413 35.21 -4.14 9.99
CA GLY A 413 33.81 -3.74 9.81
C GLY A 413 33.28 -2.71 10.80
N CYS A 414 34.15 -2.23 11.68
CA CYS A 414 33.77 -1.43 12.83
C CYS A 414 34.13 0.02 12.64
N VAL A 415 33.12 0.89 12.69
CA VAL A 415 33.35 2.32 12.89
C VAL A 415 33.19 2.57 14.40
N ASN A 416 34.29 2.89 15.08
CA ASN A 416 34.34 3.19 16.53
C ASN A 416 33.80 2.07 17.46
N GLY A 417 33.99 0.79 17.11
CA GLY A 417 33.60 -0.36 17.95
C GLY A 417 32.11 -0.75 17.90
N ASN A 418 31.33 -0.13 17.00
CA ASN A 418 29.90 -0.39 16.82
C ASN A 418 29.65 -1.07 15.46
N TYR A 419 28.79 -2.09 15.43
CA TYR A 419 28.24 -2.62 14.17
C TYR A 419 27.30 -1.56 13.59
N PHE A 420 27.79 -0.74 12.65
CA PHE A 420 26.90 -0.04 11.72
C PHE A 420 26.59 -1.01 10.59
N PRO A 421 25.41 -1.62 10.66
CA PRO A 421 24.35 -0.97 9.93
C PRO A 421 23.15 -0.73 10.82
N GLN A 422 22.75 0.54 10.96
CA GLN A 422 21.34 0.83 11.17
C GLN A 422 20.60 -0.01 10.13
N SER A 423 19.70 -0.90 10.55
CA SER A 423 18.92 -1.61 9.55
C SER A 423 18.17 -0.54 8.75
N GLY A 424 18.29 -0.62 7.42
CA GLY A 424 17.33 0.05 6.54
C GLY A 424 15.91 -0.40 6.88
N ASP A 425 14.92 0.34 6.39
CA ASP A 425 13.51 0.20 6.76
C ASP A 425 13.03 -1.27 6.81
N ALA A 426 13.00 -1.85 8.02
CA ALA A 426 12.76 -3.28 8.16
C ALA A 426 11.24 -3.53 8.01
N LEU A 427 10.88 -4.60 7.29
CA LEU A 427 9.52 -5.12 7.24
C LEU A 427 9.52 -6.50 7.86
N ALA A 428 8.59 -6.75 8.80
CA ALA A 428 8.45 -8.04 9.46
C ALA A 428 6.98 -8.43 9.63
N LEU A 429 6.73 -9.73 9.74
CA LEU A 429 5.40 -10.30 9.93
C LEU A 429 5.12 -10.50 11.42
N ASP A 430 3.94 -10.09 11.88
CA ASP A 430 3.54 -10.29 13.28
C ASP A 430 3.31 -11.78 13.61
N PRO A 431 3.86 -12.31 14.72
CA PRO A 431 3.66 -13.70 15.13
C PRO A 431 2.20 -14.09 15.39
N SER A 432 1.32 -13.11 15.62
CA SER A 432 -0.10 -13.27 15.93
C SER A 432 -1.01 -13.06 14.71
N TYR A 433 -0.45 -13.02 13.49
CA TYR A 433 -1.21 -12.81 12.27
C TYR A 433 -2.37 -13.80 12.11
N ARG A 434 -3.52 -13.31 11.63
CA ARG A 434 -4.74 -14.08 11.38
C ARG A 434 -5.26 -13.84 9.96
N PRO A 435 -5.86 -14.85 9.32
CA PRO A 435 -6.45 -14.67 8.00
C PRO A 435 -7.62 -13.66 8.05
N PRO A 436 -7.78 -12.82 7.01
CA PRO A 436 -8.93 -11.93 6.89
C PRO A 436 -10.24 -12.69 6.97
N ARG A 437 -11.23 -12.13 7.64
CA ARG A 437 -12.52 -12.74 7.91
C ARG A 437 -13.63 -11.89 7.31
N VAL A 438 -14.42 -12.47 6.40
CA VAL A 438 -15.50 -11.78 5.69
C VAL A 438 -16.85 -12.44 6.00
N GLN A 439 -17.76 -11.67 6.58
CA GLN A 439 -19.17 -12.05 6.68
C GLN A 439 -19.92 -11.42 5.52
N ALA A 440 -20.52 -12.24 4.67
CA ALA A 440 -21.34 -11.82 3.54
C ALA A 440 -22.82 -12.02 3.87
N PHE A 441 -23.63 -11.03 3.51
CA PHE A 441 -25.08 -11.04 3.67
C PHE A 441 -25.70 -10.63 2.35
N ASP A 442 -26.76 -11.31 1.95
CA ASP A 442 -27.53 -10.93 0.78
C ASP A 442 -29.02 -11.12 1.03
N PHE A 443 -29.81 -10.28 0.40
CA PHE A 443 -31.26 -10.42 0.34
C PHE A 443 -31.75 -9.92 -1.01
N THR A 444 -32.51 -10.73 -1.75
CA THR A 444 -33.07 -10.35 -3.05
C THR A 444 -34.54 -10.71 -3.17
N ILE A 445 -35.28 -9.84 -3.85
CA ILE A 445 -36.65 -10.07 -4.27
C ILE A 445 -36.66 -9.97 -5.79
N GLN A 446 -36.92 -11.08 -6.45
CA GLN A 446 -37.10 -11.14 -7.89
C GLN A 446 -38.58 -11.32 -8.21
N ARG A 447 -39.11 -10.51 -9.11
CA ARG A 447 -40.50 -10.57 -9.56
C ARG A 447 -40.59 -10.62 -11.08
N GLU A 448 -41.39 -11.57 -11.56
CA GLU A 448 -41.90 -11.56 -12.93
C GLU A 448 -43.00 -10.48 -13.04
N LEU A 449 -42.72 -9.44 -13.84
CA LEU A 449 -43.71 -8.39 -14.13
C LEU A 449 -44.59 -8.81 -15.32
N THR A 450 -43.96 -9.41 -16.33
CA THR A 450 -44.61 -10.09 -17.46
C THR A 450 -43.79 -11.33 -17.81
N ASN A 451 -44.31 -12.20 -18.68
CA ASN A 451 -43.55 -13.36 -19.18
C ASN A 451 -42.26 -13.00 -19.96
N LYS A 452 -42.02 -11.70 -20.22
CA LYS A 452 -40.86 -11.17 -20.94
C LYS A 452 -40.03 -10.17 -20.14
N VAL A 453 -40.48 -9.79 -18.94
CA VAL A 453 -39.85 -8.75 -18.11
C VAL A 453 -39.80 -9.20 -16.66
N SER A 454 -38.60 -9.21 -16.09
CA SER A 454 -38.40 -9.46 -14.65
C SER A 454 -37.59 -8.35 -14.01
N LEU A 455 -37.96 -8.00 -12.79
CA LEU A 455 -37.25 -7.05 -11.93
C LEU A 455 -36.69 -7.81 -10.73
N GLU A 456 -35.44 -7.57 -10.40
CA GLU A 456 -34.82 -8.02 -9.16
C GLU A 456 -34.33 -6.78 -8.40
N VAL A 457 -34.61 -6.72 -7.10
CA VAL A 457 -34.07 -5.71 -6.20
C VAL A 457 -33.45 -6.44 -5.03
N GLY A 458 -32.28 -6.01 -4.59
CA GLY A 458 -31.60 -6.67 -3.49
C GLY A 458 -30.64 -5.78 -2.74
N TYR A 459 -30.16 -6.33 -1.63
CA TYR A 459 -29.14 -5.79 -0.75
C TYR A 459 -27.95 -6.75 -0.70
N ILE A 460 -26.76 -6.18 -0.69
CA ILE A 460 -25.48 -6.88 -0.51
C ILE A 460 -24.76 -6.21 0.66
N GLY A 461 -24.38 -7.00 1.66
CA GLY A 461 -23.60 -6.57 2.81
C GLY A 461 -22.33 -7.40 2.96
N ARG A 462 -21.21 -6.75 3.31
CA ARG A 462 -19.98 -7.41 3.72
C ARG A 462 -19.43 -6.72 4.96
N LEU A 463 -19.09 -7.50 5.98
CA LEU A 463 -18.32 -7.04 7.13
C LEU A 463 -16.97 -7.75 7.12
N ILE A 464 -15.89 -6.97 7.14
CA ILE A 464 -14.51 -7.45 6.99
C ILE A 464 -13.77 -7.13 8.30
N SER A 465 -13.07 -8.12 8.82
CA SER A 465 -12.21 -7.99 9.99
C SER A 465 -10.90 -8.75 9.75
N HIS A 466 -9.86 -8.41 10.49
CA HIS A 466 -8.52 -9.00 10.32
C HIS A 466 -7.92 -8.76 8.94
N GLU A 467 -8.24 -7.62 8.32
CA GLU A 467 -7.61 -7.20 7.07
C GLU A 467 -6.13 -6.88 7.31
N LEU A 468 -5.30 -7.14 6.30
CA LEU A 468 -3.88 -6.82 6.33
C LEU A 468 -3.71 -5.31 6.51
N VAL A 469 -2.84 -4.91 7.44
CA VAL A 469 -2.31 -3.55 7.50
C VAL A 469 -0.84 -3.60 7.87
N ASP A 470 -0.10 -2.57 7.50
CA ASP A 470 1.27 -2.36 7.96
C ASP A 470 1.29 -1.13 8.86
N LEU A 471 1.98 -1.21 9.99
CA LEU A 471 2.24 -0.05 10.85
C LEU A 471 3.70 0.03 11.23
N ASP A 472 4.22 1.24 11.32
CA ASP A 472 5.57 1.51 11.80
C ASP A 472 5.60 1.55 13.33
N VAL A 473 6.34 0.63 13.95
CA VAL A 473 6.48 0.62 15.41
C VAL A 473 7.40 1.73 15.92
N ASN A 474 8.07 2.47 15.03
CA ASN A 474 8.87 3.63 15.35
C ASN A 474 8.03 4.90 15.57
N ALA A 475 6.70 4.81 15.54
CA ALA A 475 5.79 5.94 15.73
C ALA A 475 6.01 6.71 17.05
N VAL A 476 5.76 8.02 16.98
CA VAL A 476 5.81 8.94 18.13
C VAL A 476 4.72 8.55 19.12
N PRO A 477 5.05 8.28 20.40
CA PRO A 477 4.05 8.02 21.44
C PRO A 477 3.39 9.33 21.85
N TYR A 478 2.52 9.90 20.99
CA TYR A 478 1.99 11.24 21.17
C TYR A 478 1.12 11.41 22.43
N MET A 479 0.67 10.30 23.01
CA MET A 479 -0.06 10.27 24.27
C MET A 479 0.84 10.42 25.51
N THR A 480 2.16 10.58 25.33
CA THR A 480 3.10 10.78 26.44
C THR A 480 2.64 11.96 27.29
N ALA A 481 2.36 11.69 28.57
CA ALA A 481 1.78 12.65 29.49
C ALA A 481 2.81 13.11 30.53
N LEU A 482 3.07 14.41 30.58
CA LEU A 482 3.99 15.05 31.52
C LEU A 482 3.26 16.18 32.22
N SER A 483 3.35 16.23 33.55
CA SER A 483 2.69 17.25 34.38
C SER A 483 1.20 17.47 34.03
N GLY A 484 0.48 16.37 33.76
CA GLY A 484 -0.96 16.39 33.45
C GLY A 484 -1.33 16.79 32.01
N GLN A 485 -0.36 17.05 31.13
CA GLN A 485 -0.58 17.39 29.72
C GLN A 485 0.08 16.35 28.80
N SER A 486 -0.64 15.89 27.77
CA SER A 486 -0.04 15.02 26.74
C SER A 486 0.70 15.83 25.67
N PHE A 487 1.67 15.20 25.00
CA PHE A 487 2.34 15.82 23.86
C PHE A 487 1.35 16.26 22.77
N ALA A 488 0.36 15.43 22.42
CA ALA A 488 -0.67 15.80 21.45
C ALA A 488 -1.46 17.05 21.86
N GLN A 489 -1.79 17.19 23.15
CA GLN A 489 -2.45 18.41 23.66
C GLN A 489 -1.53 19.63 23.58
N ALA A 490 -0.26 19.47 23.95
CA ALA A 490 0.72 20.55 23.89
C ALA A 490 0.98 20.99 22.44
N TYR A 491 1.12 20.04 21.52
CA TYR A 491 1.27 20.30 20.09
C TYR A 491 0.06 21.02 19.51
N ALA A 492 -1.17 20.56 19.81
CA ALA A 492 -2.40 21.20 19.35
C ALA A 492 -2.49 22.67 19.81
N ALA A 493 -2.18 22.94 21.09
CA ALA A 493 -2.17 24.28 21.64
C ALA A 493 -1.10 25.18 20.99
N LEU A 494 0.11 24.64 20.80
CA LEU A 494 1.22 25.33 20.13
C LEU A 494 0.87 25.67 18.68
N TYR A 495 0.42 24.67 17.92
CA TYR A 495 0.04 24.82 16.52
C TYR A 495 -1.09 25.83 16.37
N THR A 496 -2.18 25.70 17.14
CA THR A 496 -3.33 26.60 17.04
C THR A 496 -2.95 28.05 17.33
N ALA A 497 -2.09 28.30 18.31
CA ALA A 497 -1.62 29.65 18.63
C ALA A 497 -0.76 30.27 17.51
N MET A 498 0.04 29.46 16.80
CA MET A 498 0.91 29.95 15.72
C MET A 498 0.22 30.01 14.36
N CYS A 499 -0.61 29.03 14.06
CA CYS A 499 -1.14 28.79 12.72
C CYS A 499 -2.63 29.10 12.58
N GLY A 500 -3.40 29.06 13.67
CA GLY A 500 -4.85 28.94 13.59
C GLY A 500 -5.29 27.57 13.06
N LEU A 501 -6.58 27.42 12.76
CA LEU A 501 -7.17 26.20 12.15
C LEU A 501 -7.86 26.48 10.81
N ASP A 502 -7.53 27.61 10.19
CA ASP A 502 -7.97 28.00 8.85
C ASP A 502 -7.05 27.38 7.78
N ALA A 503 -7.25 27.73 6.51
CA ALA A 503 -6.41 27.27 5.43
C ALA A 503 -5.00 27.89 5.48
N GLY A 504 -3.99 27.03 5.51
CA GLY A 504 -2.59 27.42 5.63
C GLY A 504 -2.21 27.83 7.06
N CYS A 505 -0.93 27.68 7.41
CA CYS A 505 -0.43 28.16 8.69
C CYS A 505 -0.05 29.65 8.61
N ALA A 506 -0.71 30.50 9.41
CA ALA A 506 -0.38 31.93 9.51
C ALA A 506 1.09 32.19 9.92
N GLY A 507 1.69 31.28 10.70
CA GLY A 507 3.10 31.35 11.07
C GLY A 507 3.42 32.47 12.06
N ASN A 508 2.45 32.84 12.89
CA ASN A 508 2.58 33.87 13.91
C ASN A 508 3.60 33.47 14.98
N ALA A 509 4.22 34.47 15.60
CA ALA A 509 5.00 34.25 16.81
C ALA A 509 4.10 33.71 17.92
N TYR A 510 4.61 32.75 18.69
CA TYR A 510 3.85 32.17 19.79
C TYR A 510 3.70 33.18 20.94
N THR A 511 2.46 33.50 21.28
CA THR A 511 2.09 34.42 22.38
C THR A 511 1.39 33.73 23.54
N GLY A 512 1.25 32.40 23.49
CA GLY A 512 0.66 31.60 24.55
C GLY A 512 1.55 31.47 25.80
N GLY A 513 0.97 30.97 26.89
CA GLY A 513 1.69 30.72 28.14
C GLY A 513 2.62 29.49 28.08
N ALA A 514 3.26 29.17 29.20
CA ALA A 514 4.03 27.93 29.32
C ALA A 514 3.12 26.69 29.12
N LEU A 515 3.61 25.70 28.39
CA LEU A 515 2.91 24.42 28.20
C LEU A 515 3.60 23.34 29.05
N PRO A 516 2.92 22.76 30.06
CA PRO A 516 3.52 21.84 31.02
C PRO A 516 4.35 20.70 30.41
N PHE A 517 3.91 20.14 29.27
CA PHE A 517 4.65 19.08 28.60
C PHE A 517 6.05 19.54 28.18
N PHE A 518 6.16 20.69 27.49
CA PHE A 518 7.45 21.18 26.99
C PHE A 518 8.36 21.66 28.12
N GLU A 519 7.80 22.24 29.19
CA GLU A 519 8.58 22.61 30.38
C GLU A 519 9.26 21.37 30.99
N GLN A 520 8.52 20.28 31.17
CA GLN A 520 9.09 19.08 31.78
C GLN A 520 10.01 18.30 30.81
N ALA A 521 9.63 18.19 29.54
CA ALA A 521 10.39 17.44 28.53
C ALA A 521 11.75 18.07 28.20
N LEU A 522 11.88 19.39 28.35
CA LEU A 522 13.08 20.16 27.98
C LEU A 522 13.83 20.75 29.18
N GLY A 523 13.59 20.25 30.39
CA GLY A 523 14.35 20.63 31.58
C GLY A 523 14.03 22.02 32.16
N GLY A 524 12.88 22.59 31.79
CA GLY A 524 12.34 23.85 32.32
C GLY A 524 12.94 25.11 31.68
N PRO A 525 12.48 26.30 32.10
CA PRO A 525 12.80 27.57 31.44
C PRO A 525 14.28 27.96 31.55
N THR A 526 15.01 27.38 32.50
CA THR A 526 16.45 27.62 32.70
C THR A 526 17.34 26.67 31.89
N SER A 527 16.76 25.71 31.16
CA SER A 527 17.54 24.78 30.35
C SER A 527 18.21 25.49 29.18
N ALA A 528 19.26 24.88 28.62
CA ALA A 528 19.95 25.44 27.45
C ALA A 528 19.02 25.59 26.24
N TYR A 529 18.03 24.69 26.09
CA TYR A 529 17.05 24.81 25.01
C TYR A 529 16.11 26.01 25.20
N CYS A 530 15.63 26.23 26.42
CA CYS A 530 14.57 27.20 26.71
C CYS A 530 15.11 28.58 27.10
N SER A 531 16.38 28.68 27.49
CA SER A 531 17.03 29.93 27.84
C SER A 531 16.95 30.97 26.71
N GLY A 532 16.60 32.20 27.07
CA GLY A 532 16.37 33.31 26.13
C GLY A 532 14.93 33.41 25.59
N PHE A 533 14.03 32.50 25.99
CA PHE A 533 12.61 32.55 25.65
C PHE A 533 11.74 32.69 26.91
N SER A 534 10.49 33.11 26.74
CA SER A 534 9.52 33.27 27.85
C SER A 534 9.05 31.94 28.44
N SER A 535 9.18 30.84 27.70
CA SER A 535 8.84 29.48 28.11
C SER A 535 9.51 28.47 27.18
N CYS A 536 9.56 27.20 27.58
CA CYS A 536 10.00 26.13 26.67
C CYS A 536 9.08 26.01 25.45
N ALA A 537 7.78 26.27 25.60
CA ALA A 537 6.85 26.32 24.47
C ALA A 537 7.23 27.40 23.44
N ALA A 538 7.61 28.59 23.90
CA ALA A 538 8.08 29.66 23.02
C ALA A 538 9.41 29.30 22.32
N ALA A 539 10.32 28.61 23.02
CA ALA A 539 11.54 28.10 22.42
C ALA A 539 11.26 27.06 21.31
N VAL A 540 10.35 26.11 21.56
CA VAL A 540 9.93 25.12 20.56
C VAL A 540 9.26 25.82 19.37
N ALA A 541 8.33 26.74 19.61
CA ALA A 541 7.68 27.53 18.56
C ALA A 541 8.69 28.22 17.64
N SER A 542 9.74 28.83 18.21
CA SER A 542 10.76 29.53 17.44
C SER A 542 11.71 28.58 16.72
N LYS A 543 12.27 27.58 17.44
CA LYS A 543 13.33 26.69 16.91
C LYS A 543 12.78 25.60 15.99
N GLN A 544 11.50 25.25 16.11
CA GLN A 544 10.83 24.21 15.32
C GLN A 544 9.73 24.77 14.41
N ALA A 545 9.71 26.09 14.16
CA ALA A 545 8.70 26.76 13.34
C ALA A 545 8.47 26.09 11.97
N GLY A 546 9.54 25.60 11.33
CA GLY A 546 9.44 24.86 10.06
C GLY A 546 8.64 23.57 10.17
N ASN A 547 8.97 22.73 11.16
CA ASN A 547 8.26 21.47 11.40
C ASN A 547 6.79 21.71 11.80
N ILE A 548 6.53 22.74 12.62
CA ILE A 548 5.16 23.10 13.03
C ILE A 548 4.35 23.55 11.82
N LYS A 549 4.87 24.47 11.00
CA LYS A 549 4.18 24.95 9.78
C LYS A 549 3.82 23.81 8.82
N GLN A 550 4.69 22.81 8.72
CA GLN A 550 4.49 21.65 7.85
C GLN A 550 3.71 20.50 8.51
N GLY A 551 3.33 20.60 9.78
CA GLY A 551 2.66 19.48 10.46
C GLY A 551 3.56 18.24 10.68
N SER A 552 4.89 18.40 10.61
CA SER A 552 5.86 17.30 10.65
C SER A 552 6.15 16.85 12.09
N VAL A 553 5.17 16.20 12.73
CA VAL A 553 5.23 15.84 14.16
C VAL A 553 6.40 14.91 14.47
N TYR A 554 6.64 13.90 13.62
CA TYR A 554 7.76 12.97 13.80
C TYR A 554 9.11 13.69 13.75
N SER A 555 9.32 14.54 12.75
CA SER A 555 10.56 15.34 12.62
C SER A 555 10.75 16.29 13.80
N MET A 556 9.67 16.90 14.29
CA MET A 556 9.73 17.73 15.49
C MET A 556 10.12 16.92 16.72
N TRP A 557 9.45 15.78 16.98
CA TRP A 557 9.75 14.93 18.13
C TRP A 557 11.20 14.45 18.13
N THR A 558 11.69 13.97 16.98
CA THR A 558 13.08 13.49 16.86
C THR A 558 14.10 14.61 16.98
N ALA A 559 13.79 15.84 16.54
CA ALA A 559 14.64 17.00 16.77
C ALA A 559 14.72 17.36 18.26
N LEU A 560 13.60 17.33 18.98
CA LEU A 560 13.56 17.58 20.43
C LEU A 560 14.32 16.49 21.19
N ALA A 561 14.14 15.22 20.83
CA ALA A 561 14.79 14.08 21.47
C ALA A 561 16.32 14.06 21.32
N ARG A 562 16.88 14.82 20.36
CA ARG A 562 18.33 14.97 20.15
C ARG A 562 18.94 16.09 21.00
N ASP A 563 18.15 17.00 21.55
CA ASP A 563 18.67 18.12 22.33
C ASP A 563 19.23 17.64 23.68
N THR A 564 20.30 18.27 24.17
CA THR A 564 20.89 17.96 25.49
C THR A 564 19.94 18.22 26.65
N SER A 565 18.95 19.09 26.47
CA SER A 565 17.95 19.44 27.50
C SER A 565 16.80 18.44 27.58
N TRP A 566 16.74 17.45 26.68
CA TRP A 566 15.70 16.43 26.64
C TRP A 566 15.77 15.48 27.84
N THR A 567 14.68 15.39 28.61
CA THR A 567 14.67 14.68 29.91
C THR A 567 14.20 13.23 29.82
N LEU A 568 13.54 12.82 28.73
CA LEU A 568 12.94 11.49 28.61
C LEU A 568 13.92 10.40 28.13
N GLY A 569 15.16 10.75 27.79
CA GLY A 569 16.11 9.81 27.20
C GLY A 569 15.67 9.31 25.82
N ARG A 570 16.04 8.06 25.47
CA ARG A 570 15.78 7.46 24.15
C ARG A 570 14.33 6.98 24.01
N THR A 571 13.49 7.74 23.31
CA THR A 571 12.04 7.52 23.25
C THR A 571 11.55 6.66 22.08
N LEU A 572 12.36 6.53 21.02
CA LEU A 572 12.06 5.78 19.80
C LEU A 572 13.20 4.79 19.43
N PRO A 573 12.92 3.69 18.71
CA PRO A 573 13.95 2.83 18.14
C PRO A 573 14.97 3.57 17.24
N ASP A 574 14.55 4.59 16.48
CA ASP A 574 15.45 5.43 15.64
C ASP A 574 16.09 6.60 16.40
N SER A 575 15.59 6.95 17.59
CA SER A 575 16.18 8.06 18.34
C SER A 575 17.57 7.71 18.87
N VAL A 576 18.48 8.70 18.82
CA VAL A 576 19.81 8.64 19.44
C VAL A 576 19.75 9.11 20.89
N VAL A 577 20.83 8.89 21.64
CA VAL A 577 20.97 9.45 23.00
C VAL A 577 20.94 10.99 22.93
N PRO A 578 20.22 11.66 23.85
CA PRO A 578 20.19 13.13 23.92
C PRO A 578 21.58 13.76 23.90
N GLY A 579 21.73 14.84 23.15
CA GLY A 579 22.98 15.58 23.00
C GLY A 579 23.97 15.01 21.99
N SER A 580 23.63 13.93 21.30
CA SER A 580 24.53 13.30 20.34
C SER A 580 23.95 13.28 18.93
N THR A 581 24.77 13.61 17.93
CA THR A 581 24.44 13.45 16.51
C THR A 581 24.90 12.10 15.95
N ALA A 582 25.83 11.44 16.65
CA ALA A 582 26.41 10.13 16.32
C ALA A 582 26.40 9.20 17.55
N CYS A 583 26.91 7.98 17.45
CA CYS A 583 26.94 7.06 18.60
C CYS A 583 28.14 7.33 19.51
N PRO A 584 27.92 7.74 20.77
CA PRO A 584 29.02 7.92 21.72
C PRO A 584 29.68 6.58 22.03
N THR A 585 31.00 6.57 22.18
CA THR A 585 31.74 5.40 22.65
C THR A 585 31.25 4.99 24.06
N GLY A 586 30.77 3.75 24.21
CA GLY A 586 30.31 3.19 25.49
C GLY A 586 28.81 3.29 25.81
N ALA A 587 27.98 3.88 24.93
CA ALA A 587 26.52 3.89 25.10
C ALA A 587 25.91 2.52 24.70
N PRO A 588 25.14 1.81 25.56
CA PRO A 588 24.73 0.42 25.31
C PRO A 588 23.89 0.22 24.03
N VAL A 589 23.02 1.18 23.70
CA VAL A 589 22.21 1.22 22.47
C VAL A 589 22.02 2.69 22.05
N CYS A 590 22.46 3.02 20.84
CA CYS A 590 22.47 4.39 20.32
C CYS A 590 21.20 4.73 19.55
N SER A 591 21.09 4.29 18.29
CA SER A 591 19.87 4.22 17.48
C SER A 591 19.87 2.83 16.83
N GLN A 592 18.74 2.15 16.89
CA GLN A 592 18.65 0.75 16.51
C GLN A 592 18.22 0.56 15.05
N LEU A 593 17.18 1.27 14.62
CA LEU A 593 16.51 1.06 13.32
C LEU A 593 16.24 2.43 12.67
N THR A 594 16.06 2.51 11.35
CA THR A 594 15.53 3.72 10.67
C THR A 594 14.00 3.77 10.74
N SER A 595 13.37 2.63 10.45
CA SER A 595 11.97 2.33 10.69
C SER A 595 11.79 0.82 10.87
N LEU A 596 10.63 0.41 11.38
CA LEU A 596 10.25 -1.00 11.45
C LEU A 596 8.75 -1.13 11.20
N ALA A 597 8.38 -1.48 9.98
CA ALA A 597 7.02 -1.80 9.61
C ALA A 597 6.69 -3.25 10.03
N MET A 598 5.58 -3.41 10.73
CA MET A 598 5.02 -4.69 11.15
C MET A 598 3.73 -4.96 10.36
N SER A 599 3.71 -6.05 9.59
CA SER A 599 2.52 -6.55 8.90
C SER A 599 1.61 -7.30 9.86
N LEU A 600 0.37 -6.82 9.98
CA LEU A 600 -0.62 -7.22 10.98
C LEU A 600 -1.95 -7.56 10.33
N SER A 601 -2.87 -8.08 11.15
CA SER A 601 -4.23 -8.44 10.75
C SER A 601 -5.27 -7.78 11.66
N ASN A 602 -5.19 -6.45 11.80
CA ASN A 602 -6.11 -5.67 12.65
C ASN A 602 -6.96 -4.66 11.85
N GLY A 603 -6.81 -4.63 10.52
CA GLY A 603 -7.65 -3.84 9.63
C GLY A 603 -9.09 -4.33 9.60
N TYR A 604 -10.01 -3.43 9.25
CA TYR A 604 -11.44 -3.74 9.16
C TYR A 604 -12.17 -2.82 8.19
N GLY A 605 -13.27 -3.32 7.65
CA GLY A 605 -14.07 -2.60 6.66
C GLY A 605 -15.46 -3.17 6.48
N ASN A 606 -16.25 -2.50 5.64
CA ASN A 606 -17.56 -2.98 5.22
C ASN A 606 -17.92 -2.47 3.82
N TYR A 607 -18.79 -3.24 3.18
CA TYR A 607 -19.43 -2.85 1.95
C TYR A 607 -20.94 -3.07 2.08
N HIS A 608 -21.71 -2.04 1.77
CA HIS A 608 -23.16 -2.10 1.76
C HIS A 608 -23.67 -1.57 0.43
N ALA A 609 -24.53 -2.31 -0.25
CA ALA A 609 -25.13 -1.86 -1.50
C ALA A 609 -26.57 -2.33 -1.65
N ALA A 610 -27.39 -1.44 -2.22
CA ALA A 610 -28.65 -1.80 -2.83
C ALA A 610 -28.43 -1.94 -4.34
N PHE A 611 -29.02 -2.95 -4.96
CA PHE A 611 -29.00 -3.09 -6.40
C PHE A 611 -30.40 -3.35 -6.96
N SER A 612 -30.58 -3.02 -8.23
CA SER A 612 -31.74 -3.40 -9.01
C SER A 612 -31.33 -3.84 -10.40
N THR A 613 -31.97 -4.89 -10.89
CA THR A 613 -31.73 -5.47 -12.20
C THR A 613 -33.05 -5.67 -12.92
N VAL A 614 -33.18 -5.11 -14.11
CA VAL A 614 -34.30 -5.40 -15.03
C VAL A 614 -33.77 -6.28 -16.14
N ARG A 615 -34.44 -7.41 -16.39
CA ARG A 615 -34.14 -8.31 -17.52
C ARG A 615 -35.29 -8.33 -18.50
N LEU A 616 -34.96 -8.18 -19.77
CA LEU A 616 -35.87 -8.23 -20.91
C LEU A 616 -35.57 -9.48 -21.74
N ARG A 617 -36.62 -10.19 -22.15
CA ARG A 617 -36.55 -11.36 -23.04
C ARG A 617 -37.51 -11.18 -24.20
N ASN A 618 -36.97 -10.82 -25.36
CA ASN A 618 -37.68 -10.56 -26.60
C ASN A 618 -38.94 -9.70 -26.39
N TRP A 619 -38.80 -8.65 -25.57
CA TRP A 619 -39.86 -7.70 -25.24
C TRP A 619 -39.93 -6.66 -26.36
N HIS A 620 -40.90 -6.81 -27.26
CA HIS A 620 -41.00 -6.01 -28.50
C HIS A 620 -39.73 -6.03 -29.38
N GLY A 621 -38.98 -7.14 -29.38
CA GLY A 621 -37.71 -7.26 -30.09
C GLY A 621 -36.47 -6.85 -29.29
N LEU A 622 -36.64 -6.44 -28.02
CA LEU A 622 -35.54 -6.16 -27.10
C LEU A 622 -35.19 -7.37 -26.25
N ASP A 623 -33.90 -7.68 -26.22
CA ASP A 623 -33.27 -8.63 -25.32
C ASP A 623 -32.17 -7.91 -24.54
N GLY A 624 -32.01 -8.20 -23.26
CA GLY A 624 -30.91 -7.62 -22.48
C GLY A 624 -31.25 -7.34 -21.03
N GLN A 625 -30.41 -6.52 -20.40
CA GLN A 625 -30.57 -6.18 -18.99
C GLN A 625 -30.02 -4.78 -18.67
N ALA A 626 -30.61 -4.17 -17.65
CA ALA A 626 -30.13 -2.94 -17.02
C ALA A 626 -29.90 -3.20 -15.53
N ASN A 627 -28.76 -2.76 -15.01
CA ASN A 627 -28.35 -2.91 -13.63
C ASN A 627 -28.03 -1.54 -13.04
N PHE A 628 -28.54 -1.29 -11.85
CA PHE A 628 -28.20 -0.14 -11.03
C PHE A 628 -27.72 -0.63 -9.66
N THR A 629 -26.61 -0.08 -9.19
CA THR A 629 -26.06 -0.35 -7.85
C THR A 629 -25.81 0.98 -7.15
N TRP A 630 -26.37 1.12 -5.95
CA TRP A 630 -26.04 2.18 -5.01
C TRP A 630 -25.29 1.55 -3.84
N GLY A 631 -23.98 1.80 -3.77
CA GLY A 631 -23.08 1.16 -2.81
C GLY A 631 -22.25 2.13 -1.99
N ARG A 632 -21.66 1.61 -0.92
CA ARG A 632 -20.60 2.27 -0.16
C ARG A 632 -19.61 1.24 0.37
N ALA A 633 -18.33 1.42 0.09
CA ALA A 633 -17.20 0.68 0.64
C ALA A 633 -16.42 1.57 1.63
N LEU A 634 -16.36 1.16 2.88
CA LEU A 634 -15.64 1.84 3.96
C LEU A 634 -14.63 0.88 4.59
N GLY A 635 -13.53 1.40 5.12
CA GLY A 635 -12.53 0.57 5.81
C GLY A 635 -11.31 1.34 6.23
N THR A 636 -10.38 0.66 6.89
CA THR A 636 -9.06 1.18 7.31
C THR A 636 -8.06 1.29 6.16
N GLY A 637 -8.54 1.22 4.90
CA GLY A 637 -7.71 1.33 3.70
C GLY A 637 -7.25 -0.04 3.21
N ALA A 638 -7.49 -0.30 1.93
CA ALA A 638 -7.01 -1.51 1.28
C ALA A 638 -5.52 -1.36 0.95
N THR A 639 -4.68 -2.03 1.71
CA THR A 639 -3.29 -2.26 1.32
C THR A 639 -3.24 -3.46 0.40
N THR A 640 -2.59 -3.32 -0.75
CA THR A 640 -2.31 -4.50 -1.57
C THR A 640 -1.30 -5.37 -0.83
N GLN A 641 -1.44 -6.69 -0.87
CA GLN A 641 -0.52 -7.60 -0.16
C GLN A 641 0.90 -7.61 -0.77
N SER A 642 1.15 -6.84 -1.82
CA SER A 642 2.49 -6.57 -2.38
C SER A 642 3.07 -5.23 -1.95
N THR A 643 2.33 -4.43 -1.17
CA THR A 643 2.77 -3.12 -0.70
C THR A 643 3.92 -3.30 0.28
N SER A 644 4.93 -2.47 0.14
CA SER A 644 6.05 -2.31 1.07
C SER A 644 6.26 -0.82 1.27
N GLY A 645 6.79 -0.40 2.42
CA GLY A 645 6.98 1.03 2.67
C GLY A 645 5.67 1.77 2.88
N TYR A 646 4.70 1.12 3.56
CA TYR A 646 3.43 1.73 3.96
C TYR A 646 3.30 1.67 5.48
N THR A 647 2.71 2.70 6.08
CA THR A 647 2.23 2.68 7.47
C THR A 647 0.83 3.24 7.54
N VAL A 648 0.07 2.76 8.50
CA VAL A 648 -1.18 3.38 8.93
C VAL A 648 -0.98 4.84 9.40
N VAL A 649 -2.01 5.68 9.19
CA VAL A 649 -2.06 7.10 9.61
C VAL A 649 -1.96 7.28 11.12
N ASP A 650 -2.41 6.33 11.92
CA ASP A 650 -2.26 6.42 13.37
C ASP A 650 -2.06 5.02 13.95
N PRO A 651 -0.80 4.63 14.21
CA PRO A 651 -0.48 3.34 14.83
C PRO A 651 -1.11 3.14 16.22
N TRP A 652 -1.56 4.21 16.87
CA TRP A 652 -2.19 4.18 18.19
C TRP A 652 -3.72 4.17 18.12
N ASN A 653 -4.31 4.49 16.96
CA ASN A 653 -5.74 4.52 16.72
C ASN A 653 -6.11 4.30 15.24
N LEU A 654 -6.34 3.04 14.85
CA LEU A 654 -6.68 2.70 13.46
C LEU A 654 -7.94 3.38 12.92
N ARG A 655 -8.84 3.88 13.79
CA ARG A 655 -10.01 4.64 13.34
C ARG A 655 -9.63 5.93 12.63
N ALA A 656 -8.44 6.47 12.86
CA ALA A 656 -7.95 7.66 12.18
C ALA A 656 -7.89 7.50 10.67
N MET A 657 -7.68 6.27 10.17
CA MET A 657 -7.66 6.01 8.73
C MET A 657 -8.96 5.43 8.17
N TYR A 658 -9.98 5.22 9.00
CA TYR A 658 -11.22 4.59 8.55
C TYR A 658 -12.02 5.57 7.68
N GLY A 659 -12.29 5.20 6.43
CA GLY A 659 -12.99 6.05 5.46
C GLY A 659 -13.38 5.34 4.16
N PRO A 660 -13.89 6.08 3.16
CA PRO A 660 -14.18 5.54 1.82
C PRO A 660 -12.97 4.82 1.23
N GLN A 661 -13.15 3.69 0.56
CA GLN A 661 -12.06 2.98 -0.11
C GLN A 661 -11.78 3.57 -1.50
N PHE A 662 -10.55 3.49 -2.03
CA PHE A 662 -10.22 4.02 -3.37
C PHE A 662 -11.11 3.46 -4.49
N PHE A 663 -11.62 2.24 -4.32
CA PHE A 663 -12.55 1.58 -5.24
C PHE A 663 -14.04 1.79 -4.88
N ASP A 664 -14.37 2.69 -3.96
CA ASP A 664 -15.74 2.98 -3.54
C ASP A 664 -16.51 3.75 -4.61
N ILE A 665 -17.25 3.06 -5.49
CA ILE A 665 -18.17 3.71 -6.44
C ILE A 665 -19.56 3.80 -5.81
N LYS A 666 -20.04 5.03 -5.60
CA LYS A 666 -21.34 5.28 -4.94
C LYS A 666 -22.53 4.88 -5.81
N PHE A 667 -22.52 5.27 -7.08
CA PHE A 667 -23.56 4.93 -8.05
C PHE A 667 -22.93 4.29 -9.26
N LEU A 668 -23.45 3.12 -9.66
CA LEU A 668 -23.04 2.42 -10.87
C LEU A 668 -24.30 2.02 -11.64
N PHE A 669 -24.32 2.33 -12.94
CA PHE A 669 -25.35 1.92 -13.86
C PHE A 669 -24.70 1.28 -15.08
N ASN A 670 -25.21 0.13 -15.50
CA ASN A 670 -24.84 -0.47 -16.77
C ASN A 670 -26.07 -1.06 -17.44
N THR A 671 -26.17 -0.91 -18.75
CA THR A 671 -27.22 -1.54 -19.54
C THR A 671 -26.66 -2.05 -20.85
N GLY A 672 -26.93 -3.32 -21.13
CA GLY A 672 -26.62 -3.96 -22.40
C GLY A 672 -27.92 -4.44 -23.01
N LEU A 673 -28.27 -3.88 -24.17
CA LEU A 673 -29.49 -4.23 -24.89
C LEU A 673 -29.12 -4.72 -26.29
N VAL A 674 -29.97 -5.57 -26.85
CA VAL A 674 -29.97 -5.95 -28.26
C VAL A 674 -31.39 -5.75 -28.76
N TYR A 675 -31.55 -4.84 -29.71
CA TYR A 675 -32.80 -4.60 -30.40
C TYR A 675 -32.77 -5.27 -31.77
N HIS A 676 -33.57 -6.31 -31.94
CA HIS A 676 -33.83 -6.93 -33.23
C HIS A 676 -34.94 -6.17 -33.94
N VAL A 677 -34.61 -5.49 -35.05
CA VAL A 677 -35.59 -4.72 -35.81
C VAL A 677 -36.70 -5.65 -36.31
N PRO A 678 -37.96 -5.48 -35.88
CA PRO A 678 -39.01 -6.46 -36.09
C PRO A 678 -39.68 -6.37 -37.47
N VAL A 679 -38.99 -5.81 -38.47
CA VAL A 679 -39.51 -5.58 -39.83
C VAL A 679 -38.76 -6.48 -40.83
N PHE A 680 -39.45 -6.98 -41.86
CA PHE A 680 -38.88 -7.83 -42.93
C PHE A 680 -38.09 -9.06 -42.44
N LYS A 681 -38.56 -9.72 -41.38
CA LYS A 681 -37.89 -10.89 -40.77
C LYS A 681 -37.61 -12.05 -41.74
N SER A 682 -38.48 -12.25 -42.72
CA SER A 682 -38.33 -13.30 -43.73
C SER A 682 -37.26 -12.99 -44.79
N GLN A 683 -36.82 -11.73 -44.88
CA GLN A 683 -35.87 -11.22 -45.88
C GLN A 683 -36.23 -11.60 -47.33
N GLN A 684 -37.52 -11.66 -47.66
CA GLN A 684 -37.97 -12.00 -49.01
C GLN A 684 -37.90 -10.79 -49.96
N GLY A 685 -37.45 -11.03 -51.20
CA GLY A 685 -37.26 -9.99 -52.21
C GLY A 685 -36.11 -9.02 -51.87
N MET A 686 -35.81 -8.11 -52.81
CA MET A 686 -34.74 -7.13 -52.63
C MET A 686 -34.99 -6.20 -51.43
N LEU A 687 -36.23 -5.70 -51.29
CA LEU A 687 -36.62 -4.82 -50.20
C LEU A 687 -36.49 -5.52 -48.83
N GLY A 688 -36.88 -6.80 -48.74
CA GLY A 688 -36.75 -7.57 -47.51
C GLY A 688 -35.30 -7.87 -47.12
N ARG A 689 -34.42 -8.14 -48.09
CA ARG A 689 -32.98 -8.32 -47.84
C ARG A 689 -32.30 -7.03 -47.37
N VAL A 690 -32.70 -5.88 -47.91
CA VAL A 690 -32.12 -4.58 -47.53
C VAL A 690 -32.61 -4.14 -46.14
N LEU A 691 -33.91 -4.27 -45.85
CA LEU A 691 -34.50 -3.75 -44.62
C LEU A 691 -34.56 -4.77 -43.47
N GLY A 692 -34.42 -6.07 -43.75
CA GLY A 692 -34.41 -7.12 -42.73
C GLY A 692 -33.02 -7.44 -42.17
N GLY A 693 -33.00 -8.14 -41.03
CA GLY A 693 -31.78 -8.69 -40.43
C GLY A 693 -30.93 -7.72 -39.61
N TRP A 694 -31.41 -6.50 -39.39
CA TRP A 694 -30.71 -5.52 -38.57
C TRP A 694 -30.88 -5.81 -37.08
N SER A 695 -29.79 -5.70 -36.33
CA SER A 695 -29.81 -5.57 -34.87
C SER A 695 -28.94 -4.42 -34.40
N LEU A 696 -29.41 -3.74 -33.37
CA LEU A 696 -28.71 -2.64 -32.70
C LEU A 696 -28.42 -3.07 -31.27
N ALA A 697 -27.18 -3.03 -30.85
CA ALA A 697 -26.78 -3.42 -29.51
C ALA A 697 -26.04 -2.28 -28.81
N PRO A 698 -26.76 -1.38 -28.11
CA PRO A 698 -26.13 -0.36 -27.29
C PRO A 698 -25.63 -0.95 -25.97
N LEU A 699 -24.45 -0.50 -25.57
CA LEU A 699 -23.89 -0.70 -24.23
C LEU A 699 -23.69 0.67 -23.60
N PHE A 700 -24.41 0.95 -22.53
CA PHE A 700 -24.27 2.19 -21.78
C PHE A 700 -23.77 1.90 -20.37
N THR A 701 -22.76 2.64 -19.95
CA THR A 701 -22.21 2.60 -18.59
C THR A 701 -22.22 4.00 -18.01
N ALA A 702 -22.52 4.12 -16.72
CA ALA A 702 -22.40 5.38 -15.98
C ALA A 702 -22.00 5.09 -14.54
N GLN A 703 -21.15 5.93 -13.97
CA GLN A 703 -20.70 5.80 -12.60
C GLN A 703 -20.43 7.17 -11.96
N SER A 704 -20.63 7.25 -10.64
CA SER A 704 -20.06 8.33 -9.85
C SER A 704 -18.54 8.26 -9.81
N GLY A 705 -17.87 9.37 -9.54
CA GLY A 705 -16.42 9.40 -9.39
C GLY A 705 -15.89 8.58 -8.21
N PHE A 706 -14.66 8.10 -8.37
CA PHE A 706 -13.88 7.47 -7.30
C PHE A 706 -13.57 8.48 -6.19
N PRO A 707 -13.39 8.06 -4.93
CA PRO A 707 -12.77 8.92 -3.93
C PRO A 707 -11.38 9.34 -4.41
N GLN A 708 -11.06 10.61 -4.19
CA GLN A 708 -9.78 11.21 -4.55
C GLN A 708 -9.13 11.74 -3.27
N GLN A 709 -7.87 11.38 -3.08
CA GLN A 709 -7.05 11.87 -1.99
C GLN A 709 -6.76 13.35 -2.20
N VAL A 710 -6.71 14.10 -1.10
CA VAL A 710 -6.16 15.45 -1.11
C VAL A 710 -4.82 15.37 -0.40
N ASP A 711 -3.76 15.18 -1.18
CA ASP A 711 -2.43 14.86 -0.65
C ASP A 711 -1.87 16.06 0.13
N VAL A 712 -1.10 15.78 1.18
CA VAL A 712 -0.39 16.79 1.98
C VAL A 712 1.09 16.48 1.96
N ASN A 713 1.96 17.49 1.78
CA ASN A 713 3.39 17.22 1.65
C ASN A 713 3.94 16.56 2.93
N GLY A 714 4.54 15.38 2.73
CA GLY A 714 4.74 14.37 3.74
C GLY A 714 4.05 13.08 3.31
N ASP A 715 2.71 13.04 3.33
CA ASP A 715 1.93 11.79 3.39
C ASP A 715 2.53 10.82 4.42
N CYS A 716 2.97 11.41 5.53
CA CYS A 716 3.62 10.80 6.68
C CYS A 716 3.99 11.94 7.65
N GLN A 717 3.94 11.62 8.93
CA GLN A 717 4.32 12.46 10.08
C GLN A 717 3.23 13.33 10.67
N SER A 718 2.06 13.46 10.05
CA SER A 718 1.01 14.35 10.57
C SER A 718 0.58 13.97 11.99
N PHE A 719 0.45 12.68 12.30
CA PHE A 719 0.21 12.15 13.64
C PHE A 719 1.44 11.46 14.25
N GLY A 720 2.59 11.57 13.62
CA GLY A 720 3.87 11.04 14.11
C GLY A 720 4.11 9.58 13.75
N GLU A 721 3.58 9.15 12.62
CA GLU A 721 3.54 7.80 12.07
C GLU A 721 4.94 7.20 11.87
N GLY A 722 5.86 7.94 11.26
CA GLY A 722 7.21 7.44 10.95
C GLY A 722 8.05 8.46 10.17
N ARG A 723 9.29 8.11 9.81
CA ARG A 723 10.29 9.02 9.21
C ARG A 723 10.09 9.32 7.71
N CYS A 724 8.89 9.10 7.17
CA CYS A 724 8.59 9.20 5.73
C CYS A 724 9.37 8.26 4.80
N SER A 725 10.07 7.26 5.35
CA SER A 725 10.51 6.11 4.57
C SER A 725 9.36 5.15 4.26
N ASN A 726 8.35 5.14 5.14
CA ASN A 726 7.05 4.56 4.91
C ASN A 726 6.08 5.67 4.52
N THR A 727 5.34 5.47 3.42
CA THR A 727 4.25 6.34 2.98
C THR A 727 2.95 5.99 3.72
N THR A 728 2.02 6.94 3.83
CA THR A 728 0.68 6.68 4.33
C THR A 728 -0.36 7.44 3.49
N ASN A 729 -1.64 7.18 3.70
CA ASN A 729 -2.73 7.89 3.03
C ASN A 729 -3.28 9.00 3.94
N GLU A 730 -2.45 10.00 4.23
CA GLU A 730 -2.88 11.21 4.92
C GLU A 730 -3.67 12.09 3.96
N ASN A 731 -4.95 12.34 4.26
CA ASN A 731 -5.70 13.34 3.51
C ASN A 731 -5.66 14.67 4.26
N ALA A 732 -5.64 15.77 3.50
CA ALA A 732 -5.98 17.09 4.00
C ALA A 732 -7.36 17.09 4.68
N VAL A 733 -7.52 18.00 5.64
CA VAL A 733 -8.77 18.18 6.35
C VAL A 733 -9.64 19.18 5.59
N LEU A 734 -10.85 18.75 5.24
CA LEU A 734 -11.86 19.62 4.64
C LEU A 734 -12.50 20.48 5.75
N ILE A 735 -12.30 21.80 5.68
CA ILE A 735 -12.78 22.77 6.69
C ILE A 735 -13.99 23.58 6.25
N GLY A 736 -14.52 23.33 5.05
CA GLY A 736 -15.82 23.87 4.63
C GLY A 736 -16.40 23.15 3.40
N SER A 737 -17.50 23.68 2.87
CA SER A 737 -18.21 23.04 1.75
C SER A 737 -17.55 23.35 0.41
N ILE A 738 -17.49 22.36 -0.47
CA ILE A 738 -16.96 22.50 -1.82
C ILE A 738 -17.97 21.97 -2.85
N PRO A 739 -17.98 22.50 -4.08
CA PRO A 739 -18.71 21.91 -5.18
C PRO A 739 -18.14 20.54 -5.57
N GLY A 740 -18.97 19.68 -6.16
CA GLY A 740 -18.48 18.47 -6.84
C GLY A 740 -17.68 18.83 -8.09
N MET A 741 -16.80 17.92 -8.55
CA MET A 741 -16.00 18.15 -9.75
C MET A 741 -16.87 18.20 -11.01
N SER A 742 -16.65 19.22 -11.84
CA SER A 742 -17.19 19.34 -13.21
C SER A 742 -16.17 20.01 -14.13
N SER A 743 -16.22 19.74 -15.43
CA SER A 743 -15.26 20.36 -16.35
C SER A 743 -15.61 21.82 -16.58
N HIS A 744 -14.70 22.73 -16.23
CA HIS A 744 -14.81 24.15 -16.48
C HIS A 744 -13.76 24.57 -17.52
N HIS A 745 -14.21 25.40 -18.47
CA HIS A 745 -13.39 25.91 -19.57
C HIS A 745 -12.99 27.36 -19.33
N ASN A 746 -11.84 27.76 -19.88
CA ASN A 746 -11.26 29.10 -19.78
C ASN A 746 -11.10 29.59 -18.33
N VAL A 747 -10.77 28.67 -17.42
CA VAL A 747 -10.56 28.97 -16.01
C VAL A 747 -9.31 29.82 -15.85
N THR A 748 -9.43 30.90 -15.09
CA THR A 748 -8.31 31.78 -14.74
C THR A 748 -8.14 31.82 -13.23
N SER A 749 -6.92 31.58 -12.75
CA SER A 749 -6.53 31.60 -11.34
C SER A 749 -5.10 32.13 -11.20
N SER A 750 -4.84 32.92 -10.15
CA SER A 750 -3.51 33.47 -9.86
C SER A 750 -2.71 32.65 -8.84
N GLY A 751 -3.27 31.56 -8.33
CA GLY A 751 -2.64 30.72 -7.30
C GLY A 751 -2.89 29.23 -7.55
N ALA A 752 -3.68 28.61 -6.68
CA ALA A 752 -4.08 27.23 -6.84
C ALA A 752 -4.89 27.04 -8.13
N GLY A 753 -4.52 26.05 -8.93
CA GLY A 753 -5.12 25.78 -10.24
C GLY A 753 -4.73 26.77 -11.35
N SER A 754 -3.73 27.63 -11.14
CA SER A 754 -3.21 28.56 -12.18
C SER A 754 -2.68 27.86 -13.44
N GLY A 755 -2.29 26.58 -13.34
CA GLY A 755 -1.98 25.77 -14.53
C GLY A 755 -3.18 25.61 -15.48
N GLY A 756 -4.39 25.73 -14.95
CA GLY A 756 -5.64 25.78 -15.71
C GLY A 756 -5.72 26.97 -16.65
N ASN A 757 -4.96 28.05 -16.41
CA ASN A 757 -4.89 29.21 -17.31
C ASN A 757 -4.21 28.84 -18.63
N ALA A 758 -3.21 27.97 -18.56
CA ALA A 758 -2.44 27.53 -19.73
C ALA A 758 -3.18 26.44 -20.51
N THR A 759 -3.84 25.51 -19.81
CA THR A 759 -4.63 24.42 -20.45
C THR A 759 -6.05 24.85 -20.83
N GLY A 760 -6.56 25.93 -20.23
CA GLY A 760 -7.95 26.35 -20.34
C GLY A 760 -8.95 25.44 -19.62
N LEU A 761 -8.51 24.43 -18.84
CA LEU A 761 -9.39 23.43 -18.23
C LEU A 761 -9.09 23.20 -16.75
N ASN A 762 -10.14 23.22 -15.92
CA ASN A 762 -10.07 22.87 -14.50
C ASN A 762 -11.35 22.14 -14.03
N ALA A 763 -11.25 21.34 -12.96
CA ALA A 763 -12.35 20.65 -12.30
C ALA A 763 -13.26 21.58 -11.47
N TYR A 764 -12.82 22.83 -11.26
CA TYR A 764 -13.53 23.84 -10.50
C TYR A 764 -13.52 25.17 -11.25
N GLY A 765 -14.63 25.91 -11.19
CA GLY A 765 -14.72 27.26 -11.77
C GLY A 765 -13.86 28.29 -11.04
N ASP A 766 -13.70 28.12 -9.71
CA ASP A 766 -12.80 28.90 -8.86
C ASP A 766 -11.92 27.93 -8.04
N PRO A 767 -10.79 27.45 -8.61
CA PRO A 767 -9.93 26.49 -7.95
C PRO A 767 -9.26 27.06 -6.69
N GLN A 768 -9.02 28.37 -6.62
CA GLN A 768 -8.40 29.01 -5.47
C GLN A 768 -9.31 28.99 -4.24
N SER A 769 -10.60 29.28 -4.44
CA SER A 769 -11.61 29.19 -3.37
C SER A 769 -11.78 27.75 -2.88
N VAL A 770 -11.83 26.77 -3.77
CA VAL A 770 -11.91 25.35 -3.37
C VAL A 770 -10.68 24.93 -2.58
N TYR A 771 -9.49 25.32 -3.03
CA TYR A 771 -8.23 25.05 -2.34
C TYR A 771 -8.21 25.61 -0.90
N SER A 772 -8.75 26.82 -0.67
CA SER A 772 -8.83 27.41 0.68
C SER A 772 -9.82 26.72 1.63
N HIS A 773 -10.53 25.68 1.20
CA HIS A 773 -11.36 24.85 2.09
C HIS A 773 -10.62 23.62 2.62
N PHE A 774 -9.32 23.53 2.38
CA PHE A 774 -8.47 22.45 2.87
C PHE A 774 -7.34 22.99 3.74
N ARG A 775 -7.00 22.23 4.77
CA ARG A 775 -5.81 22.48 5.58
C ARG A 775 -5.08 21.19 5.88
N ARG A 776 -3.85 21.34 6.37
CA ARG A 776 -3.07 20.22 6.88
C ARG A 776 -3.74 19.60 8.11
N PRO A 777 -3.59 18.29 8.31
CA PRO A 777 -3.91 17.65 9.57
C PRO A 777 -3.12 18.23 10.74
N VAL A 778 -3.73 18.25 11.92
CA VAL A 778 -3.11 18.73 13.16
C VAL A 778 -3.33 17.69 14.25
N LEU A 779 -2.24 17.08 14.72
CA LEU A 779 -2.25 16.15 15.85
C LEU A 779 -2.91 16.79 17.08
N GLY A 780 -3.81 16.05 17.73
CA GLY A 780 -4.53 16.51 18.93
C GLY A 780 -5.74 17.40 18.64
N VAL A 781 -5.96 17.80 17.37
CA VAL A 781 -7.17 18.48 16.91
C VAL A 781 -8.00 17.56 16.03
N ASP A 782 -7.37 16.97 15.01
CA ASP A 782 -8.03 16.08 14.08
C ASP A 782 -7.98 14.62 14.56
N THR A 783 -9.02 13.86 14.22
CA THR A 783 -9.15 12.46 14.68
C THR A 783 -9.36 11.47 13.54
N ASN A 784 -9.44 11.93 12.29
CA ASN A 784 -9.69 11.08 11.13
C ASN A 784 -9.15 11.76 9.85
N LEU A 785 -8.13 11.16 9.26
CA LEU A 785 -7.48 11.63 8.03
C LEU A 785 -7.54 10.61 6.89
N GLY A 786 -7.85 9.33 7.14
CA GLY A 786 -7.80 8.33 6.06
C GLY A 786 -9.12 8.07 5.33
N GLY A 787 -9.21 6.86 4.79
CA GLY A 787 -9.92 6.57 3.54
C GLY A 787 -9.06 6.92 2.33
N GLY A 788 -9.41 6.38 1.17
CA GLY A 788 -8.81 6.69 -0.12
C GLY A 788 -9.25 8.02 -0.73
N GLY A 789 -9.87 8.91 0.06
CA GLY A 789 -10.22 10.24 -0.45
C GLY A 789 -11.23 11.04 0.37
N ARG A 790 -11.03 12.36 0.39
CA ARG A 790 -11.95 13.35 1.00
C ARG A 790 -12.92 13.97 0.00
N ILE A 791 -12.59 13.89 -1.29
CA ILE A 791 -13.42 14.40 -2.38
C ILE A 791 -13.75 13.27 -3.35
N ARG A 792 -14.63 13.54 -4.32
CA ARG A 792 -15.02 12.62 -5.38
C ARG A 792 -14.50 13.15 -6.71
N GLY A 793 -13.91 12.27 -7.50
CA GLY A 793 -13.51 12.52 -8.89
C GLY A 793 -14.70 12.77 -9.82
N PHE A 794 -14.43 12.87 -11.12
CA PHE A 794 -15.47 13.09 -12.12
C PHE A 794 -16.45 11.93 -12.19
N PRO A 795 -17.77 12.20 -12.28
CA PRO A 795 -18.70 11.19 -12.76
C PRO A 795 -18.37 10.86 -14.23
N ARG A 796 -18.55 9.61 -14.61
CA ARG A 796 -18.20 9.11 -15.95
C ARG A 796 -19.39 8.40 -16.55
N TRP A 797 -19.56 8.51 -17.87
CA TRP A 797 -20.55 7.72 -18.59
C TRP A 797 -20.05 7.45 -19.99
N ASN A 798 -20.40 6.32 -20.60
CA ASN A 798 -20.02 6.04 -21.98
C ASN A 798 -21.13 5.29 -22.69
N MET A 799 -21.21 5.47 -24.01
CA MET A 799 -22.09 4.69 -24.87
C MET A 799 -21.29 4.09 -26.01
N ASP A 800 -21.31 2.77 -26.07
CA ASP A 800 -20.81 2.00 -27.20
C ASP A 800 -22.00 1.45 -27.98
N LEU A 801 -21.82 1.26 -29.28
CA LEU A 801 -22.87 0.79 -30.18
C LEU A 801 -22.32 -0.27 -31.12
N SER A 802 -22.97 -1.42 -31.15
CA SER A 802 -22.81 -2.42 -32.21
C SER A 802 -24.03 -2.37 -33.14
N ILE A 803 -23.79 -2.27 -34.44
CA ILE A 803 -24.79 -2.40 -35.48
C ILE A 803 -24.46 -3.67 -36.25
N ASN A 804 -25.38 -4.62 -36.29
CA ASN A 804 -25.20 -5.84 -37.07
C ASN A 804 -26.30 -5.94 -38.12
N LYS A 805 -25.95 -6.49 -39.27
CA LYS A 805 -26.90 -6.84 -40.32
C LYS A 805 -26.58 -8.23 -40.84
N GLU A 806 -27.54 -9.13 -40.68
CA GLU A 806 -27.47 -10.44 -41.29
C GLU A 806 -28.28 -10.45 -42.59
N THR A 807 -27.66 -10.81 -43.70
CA THR A 807 -28.33 -10.91 -45.01
C THR A 807 -28.23 -12.34 -45.53
N LYS A 808 -29.37 -12.99 -45.73
CA LYS A 808 -29.44 -14.31 -46.37
C LYS A 808 -29.40 -14.14 -47.89
N LEU A 809 -28.34 -14.64 -48.53
CA LEU A 809 -28.23 -14.63 -50.00
C LEU A 809 -28.90 -15.87 -50.60
N SER A 810 -28.70 -17.03 -49.97
CA SER A 810 -29.36 -18.30 -50.31
C SER A 810 -29.64 -19.12 -49.04
N GLU A 811 -30.11 -20.36 -49.19
CA GLU A 811 -30.29 -21.30 -48.06
C GLU A 811 -28.96 -21.73 -47.42
N ARG A 812 -27.85 -21.60 -48.14
CA ARG A 812 -26.52 -22.02 -47.69
C ARG A 812 -25.59 -20.83 -47.42
N VAL A 813 -25.72 -19.75 -48.17
CA VAL A 813 -24.78 -18.61 -48.07
C VAL A 813 -25.45 -17.41 -47.39
N GLY A 814 -24.79 -16.90 -46.35
CA GLY A 814 -25.17 -15.67 -45.66
C GLY A 814 -23.99 -14.73 -45.48
N VAL A 815 -24.32 -13.43 -45.40
CA VAL A 815 -23.35 -12.36 -45.18
C VAL A 815 -23.76 -11.55 -43.96
N GLY A 816 -22.90 -11.52 -42.96
CA GLY A 816 -23.02 -10.68 -41.78
C GLY A 816 -22.14 -9.45 -41.91
N PHE A 817 -22.73 -8.25 -41.84
CA PHE A 817 -22.01 -7.00 -41.63
C PHE A 817 -22.09 -6.62 -40.15
N TYR A 818 -20.97 -6.15 -39.59
CA TYR A 818 -20.95 -5.54 -38.27
C TYR A 818 -20.18 -4.23 -38.28
N ALA A 819 -20.68 -3.27 -37.52
CA ALA A 819 -20.00 -2.03 -37.16
C ALA A 819 -19.98 -1.93 -35.64
N LEU A 820 -18.79 -1.78 -35.07
CA LEU A 820 -18.56 -1.58 -33.65
C LEU A 820 -18.05 -0.15 -33.44
N MET A 821 -18.70 0.60 -32.58
CA MET A 821 -18.35 1.98 -32.28
C MET A 821 -18.16 2.12 -30.77
N THR A 822 -16.95 2.45 -30.33
CA THR A 822 -16.70 2.83 -28.93
C THR A 822 -16.85 4.34 -28.79
N ASN A 823 -17.42 4.80 -27.67
CA ASN A 823 -17.72 6.22 -27.44
C ASN A 823 -18.45 6.85 -28.64
N VAL A 824 -19.62 6.32 -28.99
CA VAL A 824 -20.35 6.66 -30.22
C VAL A 824 -20.65 8.16 -30.36
N PHE A 825 -20.81 8.86 -29.23
CA PHE A 825 -21.03 10.31 -29.20
C PHE A 825 -19.75 11.15 -29.26
N ASN A 826 -18.57 10.52 -29.16
CA ASN A 826 -17.27 11.20 -29.09
C ASN A 826 -17.24 12.31 -28.02
N HIS A 827 -17.92 12.07 -26.90
CA HIS A 827 -17.99 13.05 -25.83
C HIS A 827 -16.71 13.00 -24.99
N PHE A 828 -16.25 14.18 -24.59
CA PHE A 828 -15.06 14.32 -23.75
C PHE A 828 -15.36 13.86 -22.32
N GLN A 829 -14.49 13.01 -21.78
CA GLN A 829 -14.55 12.56 -20.40
C GLN A 829 -13.21 12.87 -19.73
N PRO A 830 -13.14 13.88 -18.85
CA PRO A 830 -11.89 14.25 -18.21
C PRO A 830 -11.39 13.14 -17.29
N ALA A 831 -10.07 12.94 -17.25
CA ALA A 831 -9.42 12.21 -16.18
C ALA A 831 -9.50 13.01 -14.87
N ASP A 832 -9.50 12.31 -13.74
CA ASP A 832 -9.47 12.98 -12.43
C ASP A 832 -8.16 13.78 -12.31
N PRO A 833 -8.21 15.05 -11.86
CA PRO A 833 -7.04 15.90 -11.76
C PRO A 833 -6.22 15.55 -10.52
N THR A 834 -4.97 16.04 -10.46
CA THR A 834 -4.19 16.02 -9.23
C THR A 834 -4.78 17.01 -8.21
N THR A 835 -4.92 16.58 -6.97
CA THR A 835 -5.41 17.41 -5.85
C THR A 835 -4.48 17.32 -4.66
N CYS A 836 -3.62 18.32 -4.49
CA CYS A 836 -2.72 18.39 -3.35
C CYS A 836 -2.56 19.78 -2.74
N LEU A 837 -2.58 19.76 -1.40
CA LEU A 837 -1.71 20.50 -0.51
C LEU A 837 -0.70 21.47 -1.11
N ASP A 838 0.53 20.98 -1.10
CA ASP A 838 1.75 21.75 -1.06
C ASP A 838 2.97 20.83 -1.29
N GLN A 839 2.76 19.71 -1.99
CA GLN A 839 3.88 18.98 -2.58
C GLN A 839 4.57 19.92 -3.58
N ASP A 840 5.90 19.93 -3.60
CA ASP A 840 6.69 20.73 -4.54
C ASP A 840 7.28 19.79 -5.59
N SER A 841 6.41 19.33 -6.50
CA SER A 841 6.80 18.58 -7.68
C SER A 841 6.15 19.18 -8.93
N SER A 842 6.69 18.87 -10.11
CA SER A 842 6.09 19.34 -11.37
C SER A 842 4.67 18.80 -11.60
N THR A 843 4.31 17.70 -10.95
CA THR A 843 3.03 17.00 -11.10
C THR A 843 2.04 17.29 -9.98
N CYS A 844 2.53 17.54 -8.76
CA CYS A 844 1.72 17.83 -7.58
C CYS A 844 2.27 19.08 -6.90
N GLN A 845 1.55 20.19 -7.06
CA GLN A 845 1.79 21.50 -6.45
C GLN A 845 0.50 22.34 -6.56
N PRO A 846 0.32 23.42 -5.76
CA PRO A 846 -0.92 24.19 -5.76
C PRO A 846 -1.34 24.67 -7.15
N SER A 847 -0.39 25.07 -8.02
CA SER A 847 -0.70 25.51 -9.39
C SER A 847 -1.42 24.44 -10.23
N GLN A 848 -1.26 23.16 -9.90
CA GLN A 848 -1.89 22.02 -10.59
C GLN A 848 -3.24 21.62 -9.99
N TRP A 849 -3.69 22.26 -8.91
CA TRP A 849 -4.95 21.95 -8.24
C TRP A 849 -6.14 21.95 -9.20
N GLY A 850 -6.76 20.79 -9.36
CA GLY A 850 -7.94 20.63 -10.21
C GLY A 850 -7.67 20.74 -11.71
N VAL A 851 -6.42 20.90 -12.15
CA VAL A 851 -6.08 21.09 -13.56
C VAL A 851 -6.28 19.77 -14.32
N ILE A 852 -7.09 19.82 -15.39
CA ILE A 852 -7.36 18.66 -16.24
C ILE A 852 -6.31 18.61 -17.34
N LYS A 853 -5.55 17.51 -17.40
CA LYS A 853 -4.49 17.29 -18.40
C LYS A 853 -4.81 16.17 -19.38
N ASP A 854 -5.61 15.21 -18.94
CA ASP A 854 -5.86 13.96 -19.65
C ASP A 854 -7.36 13.65 -19.73
N GLN A 855 -7.71 12.70 -20.60
CA GLN A 855 -9.04 12.13 -20.72
C GLN A 855 -9.07 10.70 -20.18
N ALA A 856 -10.15 10.30 -19.52
CA ALA A 856 -10.31 8.98 -18.93
C ALA A 856 -10.59 7.88 -19.97
N TYR A 857 -11.17 8.24 -21.12
CA TYR A 857 -11.53 7.32 -22.20
C TYR A 857 -10.93 7.76 -23.51
N ALA A 858 -10.68 6.78 -24.38
CA ALA A 858 -10.28 7.06 -25.76
C ALA A 858 -11.38 7.83 -26.51
N PRO A 859 -10.99 8.65 -27.51
CA PRO A 859 -11.92 9.19 -28.48
C PRO A 859 -12.66 8.08 -29.22
N ARG A 860 -13.70 8.43 -29.96
CA ARG A 860 -14.48 7.46 -30.75
C ARG A 860 -13.60 6.61 -31.66
N GLN A 861 -13.72 5.29 -31.53
CA GLN A 861 -13.11 4.34 -32.46
C GLN A 861 -14.22 3.55 -33.17
N MET A 862 -13.99 3.23 -34.43
CA MET A 862 -14.96 2.50 -35.26
C MET A 862 -14.27 1.34 -35.96
N GLU A 863 -14.84 0.16 -35.83
CA GLU A 863 -14.41 -1.06 -36.52
C GLU A 863 -15.56 -1.56 -37.38
N PHE A 864 -15.24 -1.96 -38.61
CA PHE A 864 -16.20 -2.49 -39.56
C PHE A 864 -15.70 -3.84 -40.05
N GLY A 865 -16.60 -4.82 -40.14
CA GLY A 865 -16.24 -6.12 -40.67
C GLY A 865 -17.37 -6.77 -41.44
N LEU A 866 -16.95 -7.67 -42.33
CA LEU A 866 -17.82 -8.48 -43.16
C LEU A 866 -17.46 -9.93 -42.92
N ARG A 867 -18.46 -10.76 -42.59
CA ARG A 867 -18.31 -12.19 -42.40
C ARG A 867 -19.22 -12.93 -43.37
N VAL A 868 -18.64 -13.78 -44.21
CA VAL A 868 -19.39 -14.71 -45.04
C VAL A 868 -19.42 -16.07 -44.35
N HIS A 869 -20.57 -16.71 -44.31
CA HIS A 869 -20.74 -18.09 -43.82
C HIS A 869 -21.51 -18.92 -44.86
N PHE A 870 -21.25 -20.22 -44.88
CA PHE A 870 -21.65 -21.18 -45.91
C PHE A 870 -22.38 -22.38 -45.33
#